data_AF-E1V5B0-F1
#
_entry.id   AF-E1V5B0-F1
#
_cell.length_a   1.000
_cell.length_b   1.000
_cell.length_c   1.000
_cell.angle_alpha   90.00
_cell.angle_beta   90.00
_cell.angle_gamma   90.00
#
_symmetry.space_group_name_H-M   'P 1'
#
loop_
_entity.id
_entity.type
_entity.pdbx_description
1 polymer ?
#
loop_
_entity_poly.entity_id
_entity_poly.type
_entity_poly.pdbx_seq_one_letter_code
_entity_poly.pdbx_strand_id
1 'polypeptide(L)'
;MAGLERSGPCLAGDLVGRDAEREQLATLLDEAGPKVMWVHGVAGIGKSALLQRFVHDAERCGARCLYLDGREVEPTPEGFLVALGEAAQVGIQASGDLAGILEGRESAPLIVVLDSVEALRLLDTWLRSSLVPRLPEGVRLLFGGRHRPTTGWLVGSRGLEVRVVPLGPLDKGDAQRWLEHLKFSDAQASVLARRLHGHPMAIRMAAATLPARPEFHLPEASLQRVMDELSDLYLADIPDALQRRLLEGACVVRRITEPLLQAMFPETSPADAYARLRRLDVVEALPDGLGLHEMVREALGRSLLARDPQRHGSYRRRAWQALAAQTTGSGRSELWRYTADLLYLVENPVVREAFFPSDRSELVVEPAQPSDADSLREILERHEGPEGIRILWRWWQAMPESFCVVRDAVGQCQGLCCRFDPRQAPAGCLAEDPVSLAWCEALKASPVPEGQRVLFIRRWLGRDDGERPGEVQAACWLALKRDYMEMRPALRRVYLVLADLSPYAAVAETLGFQPLPQCGVSLDGRKYTTAVLDFGPRSVDGWLAWLAAMELGVTGESPWLDRQAHELILQDRRIALTPLEFGVLAYLVDREGEAVTRERLLSDVWGSRYTGFSNKVDAVVVGLRRKLGEDASCIETVAGVGYRYRRIDHPGDG
;
A
#
# COMPACT_ATOMS: atom_id res chain seq x y z
N MET A 1 -5.40 11.41 27.24
CA MET A 1 -6.26 12.48 27.80
C MET A 1 -6.76 13.31 26.63
N ALA A 2 -8.04 13.70 26.68
CA ALA A 2 -8.91 14.15 25.58
C ALA A 2 -9.43 12.99 24.71
N GLY A 3 -10.56 12.42 25.15
CA GLY A 3 -11.40 11.59 24.31
C GLY A 3 -11.90 12.43 23.15
N LEU A 4 -11.50 12.06 21.94
CA LEU A 4 -12.16 12.46 20.72
C LEU A 4 -13.55 11.84 20.77
N GLU A 5 -14.54 12.63 21.17
CA GLU A 5 -15.92 12.37 20.82
C GLU A 5 -15.95 12.02 19.32
N ARG A 6 -16.40 10.80 18.99
CA ARG A 6 -16.59 10.32 17.63
C ARG A 6 -17.77 11.04 16.94
N SER A 7 -17.74 12.37 16.97
CA SER A 7 -18.68 13.28 16.33
C SER A 7 -17.93 14.05 15.23
N GLY A 8 -17.43 13.30 14.24
CA GLY A 8 -17.06 13.90 12.96
C GLY A 8 -18.33 14.37 12.25
N PRO A 9 -18.36 15.57 11.65
CA PRO A 9 -19.52 16.05 10.93
C PRO A 9 -19.58 15.37 9.56
N CYS A 10 -20.04 14.12 9.52
CA CYS A 10 -20.75 13.62 8.36
C CYS A 10 -22.21 13.70 8.77
N LEU A 11 -22.93 14.69 8.21
CA LEU A 11 -24.35 14.89 8.43
C LEU A 11 -25.05 13.54 8.50
N ALA A 12 -25.70 13.28 9.64
CA ALA A 12 -26.88 12.44 9.76
C ALA A 12 -28.02 13.05 8.90
N GLY A 13 -27.73 13.26 7.62
CA GLY A 13 -28.66 13.66 6.59
C GLY A 13 -29.29 12.39 6.07
N ASP A 14 -30.62 12.38 6.11
CA ASP A 14 -31.49 11.26 5.77
C ASP A 14 -30.93 10.43 4.62
N LEU A 15 -30.54 9.18 4.91
CA LEU A 15 -30.32 8.19 3.88
C LEU A 15 -31.64 8.08 3.11
N VAL A 16 -31.71 8.68 1.92
CA VAL A 16 -32.93 8.66 1.10
C VAL A 16 -33.00 7.33 0.37
N GLY A 17 -34.14 6.66 0.52
CA GLY A 17 -34.37 5.35 -0.09
C GLY A 17 -33.61 4.22 0.63
N ARG A 18 -33.24 3.20 -0.14
CA ARG A 18 -32.51 2.00 0.31
C ARG A 18 -33.28 1.11 1.29
N ASP A 19 -34.60 1.16 1.29
CA ASP A 19 -35.42 0.41 2.26
C ASP A 19 -35.21 -1.10 2.13
N ALA A 20 -35.10 -1.62 0.90
CA ALA A 20 -34.85 -3.04 0.64
C ALA A 20 -33.47 -3.50 1.14
N GLU A 21 -32.43 -2.68 0.96
CA GLU A 21 -31.09 -2.99 1.46
C GLU A 21 -31.06 -2.90 3.00
N ARG A 22 -31.72 -1.92 3.60
CA ARG A 22 -31.82 -1.77 5.06
C ARG A 22 -32.56 -2.93 5.71
N GLU A 23 -33.65 -3.39 5.11
CA GLU A 23 -34.39 -4.58 5.55
C GLU A 23 -33.49 -5.83 5.51
N GLN A 24 -32.71 -5.99 4.44
CA GLN A 24 -31.72 -7.08 4.38
C GLN A 24 -30.65 -6.95 5.47
N LEU A 25 -30.09 -5.75 5.69
CA LEU A 25 -29.07 -5.54 6.72
C LEU A 25 -29.61 -5.82 8.13
N ALA A 26 -30.87 -5.48 8.41
CA ALA A 26 -31.50 -5.72 9.70
C ALA A 26 -31.47 -7.21 10.11
N THR A 27 -31.48 -8.14 9.15
CA THR A 27 -31.39 -9.59 9.44
C THR A 27 -30.05 -10.02 10.07
N LEU A 28 -29.01 -9.16 10.10
CA LEU A 28 -27.79 -9.42 10.87
C LEU A 28 -27.99 -9.39 12.39
N LEU A 29 -29.07 -8.73 12.85
CA LEU A 29 -29.40 -8.64 14.27
C LEU A 29 -30.06 -9.92 14.79
N ASP A 30 -30.59 -10.76 13.88
CA ASP A 30 -31.24 -12.01 14.23
C ASP A 30 -30.20 -13.10 14.52
N GLU A 31 -30.42 -13.90 15.57
CA GLU A 31 -29.53 -15.04 15.89
C GLU A 31 -29.45 -16.05 14.74
N ALA A 32 -30.58 -16.29 14.05
CA ALA A 32 -30.68 -17.14 12.86
C ALA A 32 -30.23 -16.42 11.55
N GLY A 33 -29.79 -15.17 11.65
CA GLY A 33 -29.28 -14.39 10.53
C GLY A 33 -27.91 -14.88 10.01
N PRO A 34 -27.47 -14.38 8.84
CA PRO A 34 -26.22 -14.82 8.23
C PRO A 34 -25.01 -14.43 9.08
N LYS A 35 -24.00 -15.30 9.17
CA LYS A 35 -22.78 -14.99 9.94
C LYS A 35 -21.97 -13.84 9.32
N VAL A 36 -22.02 -13.73 7.99
CA VAL A 36 -21.34 -12.69 7.21
C VAL A 36 -22.31 -12.09 6.20
N MET A 37 -22.34 -10.77 6.12
CA MET A 37 -23.04 -10.05 5.06
C MET A 37 -22.08 -9.13 4.31
N TRP A 38 -22.23 -9.05 3.00
CA TRP A 38 -21.33 -8.32 2.10
C TRP A 38 -22.10 -7.34 1.23
N VAL A 39 -21.97 -6.05 1.52
CA VAL A 39 -22.48 -4.95 0.70
C VAL A 39 -21.43 -4.57 -0.33
N HIS A 40 -21.81 -4.56 -1.61
CA HIS A 40 -20.89 -4.12 -2.66
C HIS A 40 -21.52 -3.18 -3.69
N GLY A 41 -20.71 -2.27 -4.24
CA GLY A 41 -21.15 -1.33 -5.27
C GLY A 41 -20.07 -0.32 -5.63
N VAL A 42 -20.28 0.45 -6.69
CA VAL A 42 -19.29 1.42 -7.21
C VAL A 42 -18.92 2.53 -6.21
N ALA A 43 -17.84 3.25 -6.46
CA ALA A 43 -17.40 4.38 -5.62
C ALA A 43 -18.48 5.47 -5.55
N GLY A 44 -18.70 6.07 -4.38
CA GLY A 44 -19.70 7.14 -4.20
C GLY A 44 -21.18 6.71 -4.26
N ILE A 45 -21.48 5.40 -4.34
CA ILE A 45 -22.85 4.88 -4.40
C ILE A 45 -23.62 4.91 -3.08
N GLY A 46 -22.96 5.33 -1.98
CA GLY A 46 -23.56 5.44 -0.65
C GLY A 46 -23.33 4.27 0.30
N LYS A 47 -22.36 3.38 0.03
CA LYS A 47 -22.02 2.24 0.91
C LYS A 47 -21.76 2.66 2.36
N SER A 48 -20.80 3.57 2.57
CA SER A 48 -20.43 4.03 3.92
C SER A 48 -21.60 4.67 4.66
N ALA A 49 -22.45 5.44 3.95
CA ALA A 49 -23.67 6.01 4.52
C ALA A 49 -24.67 4.92 4.95
N LEU A 50 -24.87 3.87 4.14
CA LEU A 50 -25.72 2.73 4.49
C LEU A 50 -25.17 1.96 5.70
N LEU A 51 -23.86 1.69 5.74
CA LEU A 51 -23.21 0.99 6.87
C LEU A 51 -23.29 1.80 8.17
N GLN A 52 -23.00 3.10 8.11
CA GLN A 52 -23.13 3.99 9.27
C GLN A 52 -24.57 4.07 9.75
N ARG A 53 -25.54 4.12 8.81
CA ARG A 53 -26.95 4.10 9.17
C ARG A 53 -27.34 2.78 9.85
N PHE A 54 -26.86 1.65 9.34
CA PHE A 54 -27.05 0.35 9.98
C PHE A 54 -26.45 0.33 11.39
N VAL A 55 -25.21 0.80 11.59
CA VAL A 55 -24.60 0.89 12.93
C VAL A 55 -25.50 1.68 13.89
N HIS A 56 -25.98 2.85 13.47
CA HIS A 56 -26.89 3.66 14.29
C HIS A 56 -28.19 2.92 14.62
N ASP A 57 -28.84 2.30 13.62
CA ASP A 57 -30.10 1.58 13.81
C ASP A 57 -29.89 0.32 14.70
N ALA A 58 -28.77 -0.41 14.53
CA ALA A 58 -28.39 -1.58 15.31
C ALA A 58 -28.10 -1.26 16.78
N GLU A 59 -27.34 -0.19 17.06
CA GLU A 59 -27.06 0.27 18.42
C GLU A 59 -28.32 0.69 19.16
N ARG A 60 -29.30 1.28 18.45
CA ARG A 60 -30.63 1.58 19.01
C ARG A 60 -31.44 0.34 19.35
N CYS A 61 -31.20 -0.77 18.66
CA CYS A 61 -31.77 -2.09 18.95
C CYS A 61 -30.98 -2.85 20.04
N GLY A 62 -29.95 -2.23 20.63
CA GLY A 62 -29.16 -2.82 21.72
C GLY A 62 -27.96 -3.63 21.28
N ALA A 63 -27.66 -3.71 19.97
CA ALA A 63 -26.45 -4.35 19.48
C ALA A 63 -25.21 -3.50 19.78
N ARG A 64 -24.05 -4.14 19.93
CA ARG A 64 -22.76 -3.43 19.98
C ARG A 64 -22.12 -3.50 18.59
N CYS A 65 -21.74 -2.35 18.05
CA CYS A 65 -21.06 -2.27 16.76
C CYS A 65 -19.58 -1.88 16.92
N LEU A 66 -18.68 -2.61 16.26
CA LEU A 66 -17.27 -2.23 16.10
C LEU A 66 -17.05 -1.85 14.64
N TYR A 67 -16.88 -0.56 14.36
CA TYR A 67 -16.66 -0.05 13.02
C TYR A 67 -15.17 0.12 12.74
N LEU A 68 -14.68 -0.49 11.66
CA LEU A 68 -13.31 -0.40 11.18
C LEU A 68 -13.33 0.07 9.72
N ASP A 69 -12.51 1.08 9.40
CA ASP A 69 -12.23 1.47 8.02
C ASP A 69 -10.98 0.73 7.55
N GLY A 70 -11.14 -0.16 6.55
CA GLY A 70 -10.04 -0.95 6.02
C GLY A 70 -8.87 -0.13 5.48
N ARG A 71 -9.08 1.15 5.14
CA ARG A 71 -8.00 2.06 4.70
C ARG A 71 -7.01 2.39 5.83
N GLU A 72 -7.46 2.30 7.07
CA GLU A 72 -6.68 2.63 8.26
C GLU A 72 -6.10 1.39 8.96
N VAL A 73 -6.53 0.20 8.54
CA VAL A 73 -6.08 -1.07 9.10
C VAL A 73 -4.90 -1.59 8.30
N GLU A 74 -3.79 -1.86 8.98
CA GLU A 74 -2.66 -2.54 8.37
C GLU A 74 -3.11 -3.92 7.85
N PRO A 75 -2.86 -4.26 6.57
CA PRO A 75 -3.41 -5.46 5.95
C PRO A 75 -2.60 -6.72 6.32
N THR A 76 -2.33 -6.88 7.61
CA THR A 76 -1.69 -8.04 8.25
C THR A 76 -2.62 -8.56 9.36
N PRO A 77 -2.57 -9.86 9.71
CA PRO A 77 -3.37 -10.42 10.79
C PRO A 77 -3.20 -9.67 12.12
N GLU A 78 -1.94 -9.32 12.45
CA GLU A 78 -1.62 -8.54 13.65
C GLU A 78 -2.22 -7.14 13.59
N GLY A 79 -2.06 -6.44 12.46
CA GLY A 79 -2.62 -5.10 12.23
C GLY A 79 -4.15 -5.07 12.37
N PHE A 80 -4.82 -6.09 11.84
CA PHE A 80 -6.27 -6.25 11.97
C PHE A 80 -6.70 -6.46 13.43
N LEU A 81 -6.02 -7.33 14.18
CA LEU A 81 -6.34 -7.59 15.58
C LEU A 81 -6.10 -6.36 16.45
N VAL A 82 -5.02 -5.61 16.20
CA VAL A 82 -4.75 -4.34 16.88
C VAL A 82 -5.89 -3.35 16.64
N ALA A 83 -6.28 -3.14 15.39
CA ALA A 83 -7.38 -2.23 15.05
C ALA A 83 -8.71 -2.67 15.67
N LEU A 84 -8.99 -3.98 15.68
CA LEU A 84 -10.18 -4.53 16.32
C LEU A 84 -10.15 -4.31 17.84
N GLY A 85 -8.99 -4.51 18.50
CA GLY A 85 -8.79 -4.25 19.92
C GLY A 85 -8.97 -2.78 20.29
N GLU A 86 -8.43 -1.86 19.47
CA GLU A 86 -8.62 -0.42 19.62
C GLU A 86 -10.10 -0.03 19.48
N ALA A 87 -10.80 -0.54 18.46
CA ALA A 87 -12.22 -0.31 18.29
C ALA A 87 -13.04 -0.89 19.45
N ALA A 88 -12.61 -2.02 20.00
CA ALA A 88 -13.21 -2.68 21.16
C ALA A 88 -12.88 -2.01 22.49
N GLN A 89 -11.99 -1.00 22.51
CA GLN A 89 -11.45 -0.31 23.69
C GLN A 89 -10.80 -1.25 24.71
N VAL A 90 -10.10 -2.27 24.22
CA VAL A 90 -9.39 -3.26 25.04
C VAL A 90 -7.94 -2.80 25.24
N GLY A 91 -7.35 -3.06 26.42
CA GLY A 91 -5.98 -2.68 26.71
C GLY A 91 -4.96 -3.33 25.76
N ILE A 92 -3.81 -2.67 25.56
CA ILE A 92 -2.73 -3.06 24.63
C ILE A 92 -2.28 -4.53 24.81
N GLN A 93 -2.38 -5.08 26.02
CA GLN A 93 -1.99 -6.47 26.32
C GLN A 93 -2.90 -7.52 25.65
N ALA A 94 -4.17 -7.19 25.36
CA ALA A 94 -5.14 -8.11 24.76
C ALA A 94 -5.43 -7.80 23.28
N SER A 95 -4.84 -6.76 22.69
CA SER A 95 -5.08 -6.39 21.28
C SER A 95 -4.49 -7.37 20.27
N GLY A 96 -3.70 -8.36 20.70
CA GLY A 96 -3.16 -9.42 19.85
C GLY A 96 -3.95 -10.74 19.88
N ASP A 97 -4.97 -10.85 20.73
CA ASP A 97 -5.74 -12.09 20.90
C ASP A 97 -7.24 -11.86 20.68
N LEU A 98 -7.79 -12.58 19.70
CA LEU A 98 -9.21 -12.53 19.36
C LEU A 98 -10.12 -12.91 20.54
N ALA A 99 -9.71 -13.89 21.36
CA ALA A 99 -10.52 -14.30 22.51
C ALA A 99 -10.58 -13.17 23.55
N GLY A 100 -9.43 -12.62 23.96
CA GLY A 100 -9.37 -11.48 24.88
C GLY A 100 -10.08 -10.21 24.37
N ILE A 101 -10.09 -9.96 23.06
CA ILE A 101 -10.83 -8.82 22.47
C ILE A 101 -12.35 -8.99 22.60
N LEU A 102 -12.83 -10.22 22.49
CA LEU A 102 -14.26 -10.56 22.41
C LEU A 102 -14.83 -11.12 23.73
N GLU A 103 -14.00 -11.38 24.75
CA GLU A 103 -14.36 -11.93 26.05
C GLU A 103 -15.35 -11.06 26.86
N GLY A 104 -16.27 -11.71 27.59
CA GLY A 104 -17.17 -11.09 28.56
C GLY A 104 -18.40 -10.36 27.99
N ARG A 105 -18.83 -10.69 26.76
CA ARG A 105 -19.82 -9.90 26.00
C ARG A 105 -21.11 -10.68 25.67
N GLU A 106 -21.67 -11.37 26.65
CA GLU A 106 -22.75 -12.36 26.46
C GLU A 106 -24.18 -11.78 26.37
N SER A 107 -24.38 -10.47 26.56
CA SER A 107 -25.74 -9.91 26.70
C SER A 107 -26.33 -9.25 25.45
N ALA A 108 -25.51 -8.96 24.43
CA ALA A 108 -25.95 -8.23 23.22
C ALA A 108 -25.21 -8.72 21.97
N PRO A 109 -25.88 -8.76 20.79
CA PRO A 109 -25.23 -9.15 19.54
C PRO A 109 -24.09 -8.19 19.20
N LEU A 110 -22.93 -8.75 18.85
CA LEU A 110 -21.74 -7.99 18.49
C LEU A 110 -21.55 -8.03 16.97
N ILE A 111 -21.59 -6.87 16.33
CA ILE A 111 -21.39 -6.74 14.90
C ILE A 111 -20.06 -6.02 14.63
N VAL A 112 -19.18 -6.66 13.86
CA VAL A 112 -17.97 -6.01 13.34
C VAL A 112 -18.25 -5.54 11.92
N VAL A 113 -18.23 -4.23 11.73
CA VAL A 113 -18.42 -3.58 10.44
C VAL A 113 -17.05 -3.24 9.86
N LEU A 114 -16.73 -3.81 8.70
CA LEU A 114 -15.54 -3.45 7.92
C LEU A 114 -15.97 -2.67 6.69
N ASP A 115 -15.63 -1.38 6.62
CA ASP A 115 -15.81 -0.57 5.42
C ASP A 115 -14.51 -0.57 4.58
N SER A 116 -14.62 -0.27 3.29
CA SER A 116 -13.51 -0.28 2.34
C SER A 116 -12.68 -1.58 2.35
N VAL A 117 -13.34 -2.74 2.37
CA VAL A 117 -12.65 -4.05 2.49
C VAL A 117 -11.69 -4.36 1.35
N GLU A 118 -11.79 -3.67 0.21
CA GLU A 118 -10.78 -3.74 -0.85
C GLU A 118 -9.36 -3.35 -0.40
N ALA A 119 -9.23 -2.51 0.63
CA ALA A 119 -7.93 -2.15 1.21
C ALA A 119 -7.30 -3.31 1.99
N LEU A 120 -8.10 -4.28 2.41
CA LEU A 120 -7.70 -5.47 3.16
C LEU A 120 -7.56 -6.71 2.28
N ARG A 121 -7.36 -6.55 0.96
CA ARG A 121 -7.26 -7.66 0.01
C ARG A 121 -6.18 -8.68 0.37
N LEU A 122 -5.06 -8.26 0.96
CA LEU A 122 -4.00 -9.18 1.43
C LEU A 122 -4.45 -10.10 2.58
N LEU A 123 -5.56 -9.76 3.25
CA LEU A 123 -6.17 -10.53 4.33
C LEU A 123 -7.36 -11.39 3.91
N ASP A 124 -7.81 -11.35 2.66
CA ASP A 124 -9.03 -12.05 2.21
C ASP A 124 -9.02 -13.53 2.66
N THR A 125 -7.93 -14.24 2.38
CA THR A 125 -7.73 -15.63 2.79
C THR A 125 -7.78 -15.80 4.30
N TRP A 126 -7.05 -14.97 5.05
CA TRP A 126 -6.97 -15.09 6.51
C TRP A 126 -8.31 -14.77 7.18
N LEU A 127 -9.02 -13.74 6.72
CA LEU A 127 -10.37 -13.40 7.18
C LEU A 127 -11.31 -14.60 7.03
N ARG A 128 -11.28 -15.24 5.86
CA ARG A 128 -12.15 -16.38 5.54
C ARG A 128 -11.78 -17.67 6.27
N SER A 129 -10.50 -18.05 6.25
CA SER A 129 -10.06 -19.38 6.70
C SER A 129 -9.59 -19.43 8.15
N SER A 130 -9.26 -18.27 8.73
CA SER A 130 -8.70 -18.19 10.08
C SER A 130 -9.57 -17.36 11.03
N LEU A 131 -9.95 -16.14 10.68
CA LEU A 131 -10.74 -15.27 11.56
C LEU A 131 -12.16 -15.81 11.73
N VAL A 132 -12.91 -15.94 10.63
CA VAL A 132 -14.33 -16.30 10.65
C VAL A 132 -14.63 -17.62 11.36
N PRO A 133 -13.86 -18.71 11.14
CA PRO A 133 -14.07 -19.97 11.86
C PRO A 133 -13.81 -19.87 13.37
N ARG A 134 -12.98 -18.92 13.80
CA ARG A 134 -12.65 -18.68 15.22
C ARG A 134 -13.57 -17.66 15.89
N LEU A 135 -14.49 -17.03 15.15
CA LEU A 135 -15.44 -16.07 15.72
C LEU A 135 -16.48 -16.80 16.59
N PRO A 136 -16.74 -16.32 17.82
CA PRO A 136 -17.82 -16.82 18.66
C PRO A 136 -19.18 -16.79 17.98
N GLU A 137 -20.13 -17.63 18.42
CA GLU A 137 -21.46 -17.74 17.79
C GLU A 137 -22.25 -16.43 17.81
N GLY A 138 -22.07 -15.56 18.81
CA GLY A 138 -22.75 -14.26 18.91
C GLY A 138 -22.13 -13.12 18.09
N VAL A 139 -21.06 -13.39 17.32
CA VAL A 139 -20.37 -12.36 16.53
C VAL A 139 -20.76 -12.47 15.05
N ARG A 140 -21.11 -11.33 14.46
CA ARG A 140 -21.52 -11.19 13.07
C ARG A 140 -20.63 -10.19 12.34
N LEU A 141 -20.43 -10.38 11.04
CA LEU A 141 -19.60 -9.50 10.22
C LEU A 141 -20.43 -8.81 9.14
N LEU A 142 -20.24 -7.51 8.98
CA LEU A 142 -20.79 -6.73 7.88
C LEU A 142 -19.65 -6.08 7.10
N PHE A 143 -19.48 -6.49 5.85
CA PHE A 143 -18.43 -6.01 4.97
C PHE A 143 -19.00 -5.04 3.93
N GLY A 144 -18.31 -3.91 3.73
CA GLY A 144 -18.57 -2.94 2.68
C GLY A 144 -17.38 -2.83 1.75
N GLY A 145 -17.60 -3.07 0.46
CA GLY A 145 -16.53 -2.94 -0.52
C GLY A 145 -17.00 -2.60 -1.93
N ARG A 146 -16.07 -2.45 -2.86
CA ARG A 146 -16.44 -2.15 -4.26
C ARG A 146 -16.96 -3.35 -5.04
N HIS A 147 -16.44 -4.52 -4.72
CA HIS A 147 -16.64 -5.73 -5.49
C HIS A 147 -17.35 -6.78 -4.66
N ARG A 148 -17.97 -7.75 -5.35
CA ARG A 148 -18.47 -8.98 -4.73
C ARG A 148 -17.37 -9.72 -3.94
N PRO A 149 -17.72 -10.56 -2.96
CA PRO A 149 -16.76 -11.49 -2.37
C PRO A 149 -16.16 -12.43 -3.44
N THR A 150 -14.95 -12.93 -3.20
CA THR A 150 -14.33 -13.97 -4.04
C THR A 150 -15.13 -15.28 -3.95
N THR A 151 -15.01 -16.15 -4.95
CA THR A 151 -15.68 -17.48 -4.97
C THR A 151 -15.35 -18.31 -3.74
N GLY A 152 -14.16 -18.16 -3.16
CA GLY A 152 -13.77 -18.80 -1.91
C GLY A 152 -14.73 -18.55 -0.75
N TRP A 153 -15.32 -17.35 -0.65
CA TRP A 153 -16.34 -17.01 0.35
C TRP A 153 -17.72 -17.61 0.06
N LEU A 154 -18.01 -17.93 -1.21
CA LEU A 154 -19.32 -18.40 -1.64
C LEU A 154 -19.41 -19.94 -1.70
N VAL A 155 -18.32 -20.61 -2.06
CA VAL A 155 -18.26 -22.05 -2.34
C VAL A 155 -17.45 -22.82 -1.28
N GLY A 156 -16.42 -22.20 -0.71
CA GLY A 156 -15.38 -22.89 0.06
C GLY A 156 -15.56 -22.95 1.58
N SER A 157 -16.49 -22.20 2.15
CA SER A 157 -16.66 -22.13 3.60
C SER A 157 -17.74 -23.12 4.06
N ARG A 158 -17.31 -24.34 4.40
CA ARG A 158 -18.16 -25.42 4.98
C ARG A 158 -19.14 -24.86 6.02
N GLY A 159 -20.39 -24.65 5.63
CA GLY A 159 -21.47 -24.18 6.51
C GLY A 159 -21.50 -22.68 6.85
N LEU A 160 -20.69 -21.83 6.22
CA LEU A 160 -20.76 -20.38 6.42
C LEU A 160 -21.80 -19.76 5.47
N GLU A 161 -22.90 -19.26 6.02
CA GLU A 161 -23.85 -18.45 5.24
C GLU A 161 -23.29 -17.04 5.02
N VAL A 162 -22.89 -16.75 3.79
CA VAL A 162 -22.51 -15.40 3.34
C VAL A 162 -23.64 -14.81 2.49
N ARG A 163 -24.24 -13.71 2.95
CA ARG A 163 -25.27 -12.99 2.21
C ARG A 163 -24.68 -11.81 1.45
N VAL A 164 -24.94 -11.71 0.16
CA VAL A 164 -24.39 -10.64 -0.69
C VAL A 164 -25.49 -9.64 -1.07
N VAL A 165 -25.29 -8.37 -0.73
CA VAL A 165 -26.22 -7.27 -0.97
C VAL A 165 -25.62 -6.31 -2.01
N PRO A 166 -26.07 -6.33 -3.28
CA PRO A 166 -25.61 -5.39 -4.28
C PRO A 166 -26.23 -4.01 -4.04
N LEU A 167 -25.40 -2.97 -4.10
CA LEU A 167 -25.82 -1.57 -3.97
C LEU A 167 -25.67 -0.88 -5.34
N GLY A 168 -26.78 -0.79 -6.06
CA GLY A 168 -26.87 -0.07 -7.34
C GLY A 168 -27.15 1.43 -7.16
N PRO A 169 -27.33 2.22 -8.22
CA PRO A 169 -27.82 3.59 -8.11
C PRO A 169 -29.19 3.67 -7.43
N LEU A 170 -29.54 4.85 -6.92
CA LEU A 170 -30.90 5.09 -6.43
C LEU A 170 -31.87 4.96 -7.59
N ASP A 171 -33.07 4.44 -7.31
CA ASP A 171 -34.11 4.45 -8.31
C ASP A 171 -34.52 5.89 -8.65
N LYS A 172 -35.23 6.04 -9.77
CA LYS A 172 -35.62 7.37 -10.27
C LYS A 172 -36.47 8.12 -9.26
N GLY A 173 -37.33 7.44 -8.50
CA GLY A 173 -38.22 8.04 -7.52
C GLY A 173 -37.43 8.56 -6.30
N ASP A 174 -36.54 7.75 -5.76
CA ASP A 174 -35.64 8.11 -4.65
C ASP A 174 -34.71 9.27 -5.03
N ALA A 175 -34.10 9.20 -6.21
CA ALA A 175 -33.22 10.25 -6.70
C ALA A 175 -33.98 11.58 -6.88
N GLN A 176 -35.19 11.53 -7.45
CA GLN A 176 -36.05 12.70 -7.60
C GLN A 176 -36.46 13.27 -6.24
N ARG A 177 -36.95 12.44 -5.31
CA ARG A 177 -37.31 12.85 -3.95
C ARG A 177 -36.16 13.51 -3.21
N TRP A 178 -34.94 12.98 -3.38
CA TRP A 178 -33.76 13.58 -2.78
C TRP A 178 -33.44 14.95 -3.37
N LEU A 179 -33.50 15.10 -4.70
CA LEU A 179 -33.31 16.39 -5.38
C LEU A 179 -34.37 17.42 -4.96
N GLU A 180 -35.63 17.03 -4.80
CA GLU A 180 -36.69 17.90 -4.28
C GLU A 180 -36.41 18.34 -2.83
N HIS A 181 -35.92 17.42 -1.98
CA HIS A 181 -35.49 17.77 -0.63
C HIS A 181 -34.35 18.79 -0.64
N LEU A 182 -33.45 18.69 -1.63
CA LEU A 182 -32.38 19.65 -1.92
C LEU A 182 -32.86 20.92 -2.64
N LYS A 183 -34.18 21.17 -2.67
CA LYS A 183 -34.85 22.38 -3.17
C LYS A 183 -34.83 22.59 -4.68
N PHE A 184 -34.56 21.54 -5.47
CA PHE A 184 -34.85 21.58 -6.90
C PHE A 184 -36.37 21.49 -7.14
N SER A 185 -36.89 22.20 -8.15
CA SER A 185 -38.29 22.05 -8.56
C SER A 185 -38.54 20.63 -9.10
N ASP A 186 -39.79 20.15 -9.04
CA ASP A 186 -40.20 18.83 -9.56
C ASP A 186 -39.71 18.58 -11.00
N ALA A 187 -39.89 19.57 -11.89
CA ALA A 187 -39.42 19.50 -13.27
C ALA A 187 -37.89 19.35 -13.38
N GLN A 188 -37.13 20.12 -12.59
CA GLN A 188 -35.67 20.03 -12.57
C GLN A 188 -35.20 18.71 -11.96
N ALA A 189 -35.80 18.29 -10.83
CA ALA A 189 -35.48 17.08 -10.12
C ALA A 189 -35.67 15.85 -11.02
N SER A 190 -36.75 15.78 -11.79
CA SER A 190 -37.01 14.68 -12.71
C SER A 190 -35.97 14.58 -13.85
N VAL A 191 -35.51 15.72 -14.38
CA VAL A 191 -34.47 15.76 -15.42
C VAL A 191 -33.11 15.39 -14.84
N LEU A 192 -32.75 15.96 -13.69
CA LEU A 192 -31.47 15.71 -13.03
C LEU A 192 -31.36 14.26 -12.54
N ALA A 193 -32.42 13.68 -11.97
CA ALA A 193 -32.44 12.27 -11.56
C ALA A 193 -32.04 11.33 -12.71
N ARG A 194 -32.48 11.64 -13.94
CA ARG A 194 -32.12 10.90 -15.15
C ARG A 194 -30.66 11.14 -15.55
N ARG A 195 -30.22 12.39 -15.63
CA ARG A 195 -28.87 12.76 -16.11
C ARG A 195 -27.75 12.36 -15.13
N LEU A 196 -28.06 12.32 -13.84
CA LEU A 196 -27.13 11.93 -12.78
C LEU A 196 -27.12 10.41 -12.55
N HIS A 197 -27.91 9.65 -13.33
CA HIS A 197 -27.99 8.19 -13.27
C HIS A 197 -28.33 7.65 -11.86
N GLY A 198 -29.11 8.40 -11.07
CA GLY A 198 -29.42 8.06 -9.67
C GLY A 198 -28.18 7.97 -8.75
N HIS A 199 -27.03 8.51 -9.16
CA HIS A 199 -25.77 8.35 -8.43
C HIS A 199 -25.66 9.34 -7.26
N PRO A 200 -25.55 8.89 -5.99
CA PRO A 200 -25.59 9.77 -4.83
C PRO A 200 -24.55 10.87 -4.79
N MET A 201 -23.29 10.57 -5.12
CA MET A 201 -22.25 11.61 -5.17
C MET A 201 -22.50 12.63 -6.29
N ALA A 202 -23.08 12.20 -7.42
CA ALA A 202 -23.38 13.12 -8.52
C ALA A 202 -24.53 14.05 -8.14
N ILE A 203 -25.54 13.55 -7.41
CA ILE A 203 -26.63 14.34 -6.82
C ILE A 203 -26.07 15.38 -5.84
N ARG A 204 -25.17 14.98 -4.93
CA ARG A 204 -24.54 15.93 -3.99
C ARG A 204 -23.75 17.02 -4.72
N MET A 205 -22.93 16.64 -5.69
CA MET A 205 -22.16 17.60 -6.50
C MET A 205 -23.07 18.55 -7.28
N ALA A 206 -24.12 18.03 -7.93
CA ALA A 206 -25.09 18.85 -8.65
C ALA A 206 -25.83 19.83 -7.72
N ALA A 207 -26.18 19.41 -6.51
CA ALA A 207 -26.78 20.29 -5.51
C ALA A 207 -25.84 21.39 -5.02
N ALA A 208 -24.53 21.13 -4.98
CA ALA A 208 -23.54 22.12 -4.61
C ALA A 208 -23.28 23.15 -5.73
N THR A 209 -23.46 22.81 -7.01
CA THR A 209 -23.02 23.66 -8.14
C THR A 209 -24.14 24.26 -9.00
N LEU A 210 -25.24 23.53 -9.22
CA LEU A 210 -26.28 23.94 -10.16
C LEU A 210 -27.22 25.05 -9.68
N PRO A 211 -27.51 25.23 -8.38
CA PRO A 211 -28.39 26.33 -7.94
C PRO A 211 -27.90 27.72 -8.36
N ALA A 212 -26.59 27.91 -8.48
CA ALA A 212 -26.00 29.16 -8.95
C ALA A 212 -26.08 29.34 -10.49
N ARG A 213 -26.58 28.33 -11.23
CA ARG A 213 -26.56 28.27 -12.70
C ARG A 213 -27.86 27.69 -13.28
N PRO A 214 -29.00 28.39 -13.17
CA PRO A 214 -30.30 27.87 -13.61
C PRO A 214 -30.37 27.56 -15.13
N GLU A 215 -29.58 28.26 -15.95
CA GLU A 215 -29.49 28.07 -17.40
C GLU A 215 -28.58 26.89 -17.80
N PHE A 216 -27.78 26.37 -16.86
CA PHE A 216 -26.81 25.33 -17.17
C PHE A 216 -27.47 23.96 -17.25
N HIS A 217 -27.14 23.23 -18.31
CA HIS A 217 -27.71 21.93 -18.59
C HIS A 217 -26.62 20.87 -18.67
N LEU A 218 -26.65 19.93 -17.72
CA LEU A 218 -25.77 18.77 -17.78
C LEU A 218 -25.98 17.99 -19.09
N PRO A 219 -24.93 17.54 -19.77
CA PRO A 219 -25.08 16.72 -20.97
C PRO A 219 -25.67 15.35 -20.60
N GLU A 220 -26.35 14.74 -21.56
CA GLU A 220 -26.69 13.32 -21.48
C GLU A 220 -25.45 12.50 -21.85
N ALA A 221 -24.68 12.13 -20.84
CA ALA A 221 -23.38 11.51 -20.99
C ALA A 221 -23.14 10.39 -19.97
N SER A 222 -21.99 9.71 -20.08
CA SER A 222 -21.55 8.75 -19.06
C SER A 222 -21.37 9.43 -17.70
N LEU A 223 -21.55 8.67 -16.62
CA LEU A 223 -21.35 9.18 -15.24
C LEU A 223 -19.97 9.83 -15.07
N GLN A 224 -18.93 9.26 -15.66
CA GLN A 224 -17.57 9.82 -15.63
C GLN A 224 -17.53 11.24 -16.19
N ARG A 225 -18.12 11.47 -17.38
CA ARG A 225 -18.15 12.79 -18.01
C ARG A 225 -19.00 13.80 -17.20
N VAL A 226 -20.11 13.34 -16.64
CA VAL A 226 -20.94 14.15 -15.74
C VAL A 226 -20.16 14.56 -14.49
N MET A 227 -19.40 13.64 -13.90
CA MET A 227 -18.57 13.93 -12.73
C MET A 227 -17.41 14.88 -13.03
N ASP A 228 -16.79 14.77 -14.21
CA ASP A 228 -15.73 15.68 -14.64
C ASP A 228 -16.27 17.11 -14.72
N GLU A 229 -17.43 17.29 -15.37
CA GLU A 229 -18.07 18.59 -15.54
C GLU A 229 -18.55 19.17 -14.21
N LEU A 230 -19.17 18.36 -13.34
CA LEU A 230 -19.56 18.80 -12.01
C LEU A 230 -18.36 19.19 -11.14
N SER A 231 -17.23 18.49 -11.25
CA SER A 231 -16.01 18.79 -10.50
C SER A 231 -15.35 20.08 -10.96
N ASP A 232 -15.32 20.33 -12.27
CA ASP A 232 -14.83 21.58 -12.84
C ASP A 232 -15.72 22.77 -12.44
N LEU A 233 -17.05 22.60 -12.46
CA LEU A 233 -17.99 23.62 -11.99
C LEU A 233 -17.83 23.92 -10.49
N TYR A 234 -17.65 22.88 -9.67
CA TYR A 234 -17.40 23.00 -8.24
C TYR A 234 -16.11 23.77 -7.96
N LEU A 235 -15.03 23.41 -8.67
CA LEU A 235 -13.76 24.12 -8.54
C LEU A 235 -13.91 25.59 -8.97
N ALA A 236 -14.69 25.89 -10.01
CA ALA A 236 -14.94 27.25 -10.47
C ALA A 236 -15.78 28.09 -9.49
N ASP A 237 -16.67 27.46 -8.71
CA ASP A 237 -17.49 28.13 -7.70
C ASP A 237 -16.72 28.58 -6.46
N ILE A 238 -15.55 27.99 -6.19
CA ILE A 238 -14.73 28.37 -5.05
C ILE A 238 -14.11 29.76 -5.32
N PRO A 239 -14.55 30.82 -4.62
CA PRO A 239 -14.11 32.19 -4.94
C PRO A 239 -12.64 32.41 -4.58
N ASP A 240 -12.21 31.77 -3.48
CA ASP A 240 -10.84 31.86 -2.98
C ASP A 240 -9.87 31.08 -3.89
N ALA A 241 -9.00 31.84 -4.57
CA ALA A 241 -7.96 31.28 -5.44
C ALA A 241 -6.98 30.36 -4.69
N LEU A 242 -6.70 30.63 -3.40
CA LEU A 242 -5.85 29.78 -2.59
C LEU A 242 -6.56 28.45 -2.30
N GLN A 243 -7.82 28.48 -1.86
CA GLN A 243 -8.61 27.28 -1.61
C GLN A 243 -8.76 26.39 -2.86
N ARG A 244 -8.93 26.98 -4.06
CA ARG A 244 -8.88 26.24 -5.33
C ARG A 244 -7.55 25.52 -5.53
N ARG A 245 -6.43 26.22 -5.35
CA ARG A 245 -5.09 25.62 -5.49
C ARG A 245 -4.82 24.54 -4.44
N LEU A 246 -5.30 24.73 -3.21
CA LEU A 246 -5.20 23.72 -2.16
C LEU A 246 -5.96 22.45 -2.53
N LEU A 247 -7.16 22.59 -3.11
CA LEU A 247 -7.95 21.44 -3.57
C LEU A 247 -7.28 20.70 -4.75
N GLU A 248 -6.64 21.42 -5.67
CA GLU A 248 -5.78 20.82 -6.70
C GLU A 248 -4.59 20.04 -6.10
N GLY A 249 -3.94 20.56 -5.05
CA GLY A 249 -2.87 19.82 -4.36
C GLY A 249 -3.41 18.61 -3.56
N ALA A 250 -4.59 18.73 -2.97
CA ALA A 250 -5.22 17.67 -2.21
C ALA A 250 -5.57 16.45 -3.09
N CYS A 251 -5.79 16.62 -4.40
CA CYS A 251 -6.18 15.52 -5.26
C CYS A 251 -5.04 14.52 -5.53
N VAL A 252 -3.77 14.91 -5.33
CA VAL A 252 -2.60 14.07 -5.64
C VAL A 252 -2.06 13.26 -4.44
N VAL A 253 -2.69 13.35 -3.28
CA VAL A 253 -2.26 12.67 -2.04
C VAL A 253 -3.38 11.83 -1.45
N ARG A 254 -3.09 10.64 -0.91
CA ARG A 254 -4.12 9.75 -0.32
C ARG A 254 -4.92 10.47 0.78
N ARG A 255 -4.20 11.05 1.74
CA ARG A 255 -4.72 11.85 2.85
C ARG A 255 -4.09 13.24 2.86
N ILE A 256 -4.78 14.18 3.46
CA ILE A 256 -4.37 15.57 3.56
C ILE A 256 -3.99 15.83 5.02
N THR A 257 -2.75 16.21 5.25
CA THR A 257 -2.21 16.52 6.59
C THR A 257 -1.47 17.85 6.54
N GLU A 258 -1.32 18.52 7.68
CA GLU A 258 -0.56 19.78 7.76
C GLU A 258 0.89 19.63 7.23
N PRO A 259 1.66 18.57 7.53
CA PRO A 259 2.99 18.38 6.95
C PRO A 259 2.99 18.29 5.42
N LEU A 260 2.00 17.60 4.82
CA LEU A 260 1.87 17.51 3.37
C LEU A 260 1.50 18.85 2.74
N LEU A 261 0.60 19.60 3.39
CA LEU A 261 0.24 20.95 2.96
C LEU A 261 1.42 21.91 3.05
N GLN A 262 2.20 21.86 4.12
CA GLN A 262 3.43 22.66 4.27
C GLN A 262 4.44 22.37 3.16
N ALA A 263 4.61 21.10 2.78
CA ALA A 263 5.53 20.72 1.72
C ALA A 263 5.05 21.16 0.34
N MET A 264 3.77 20.96 0.03
CA MET A 264 3.21 21.35 -1.27
C MET A 264 3.06 22.87 -1.41
N PHE A 265 2.76 23.58 -0.31
CA PHE A 265 2.44 25.01 -0.26
C PHE A 265 3.27 25.74 0.82
N PRO A 266 4.60 25.87 0.63
CA PRO A 266 5.50 26.39 1.67
C PRO A 266 5.21 27.83 2.10
N GLU A 267 4.62 28.62 1.21
CA GLU A 267 4.26 30.03 1.45
C GLU A 267 2.92 30.19 2.21
N THR A 268 2.24 29.10 2.54
CA THR A 268 0.92 29.11 3.19
C THR A 268 1.01 28.49 4.57
N SER A 269 0.35 29.11 5.56
CA SER A 269 0.22 28.51 6.89
C SER A 269 -0.49 27.15 6.79
N PRO A 270 0.11 26.04 7.29
CA PRO A 270 -0.49 24.71 7.19
C PRO A 270 -1.85 24.62 7.88
N ALA A 271 -1.98 25.25 9.06
CA ALA A 271 -3.23 25.29 9.81
C ALA A 271 -4.34 26.04 9.07
N ASP A 272 -4.01 27.15 8.39
CA ASP A 272 -4.99 27.88 7.57
C ASP A 272 -5.40 27.06 6.33
N ALA A 273 -4.42 26.46 5.65
CA ALA A 273 -4.69 25.59 4.51
C ALA A 273 -5.60 24.41 4.88
N TYR A 274 -5.31 23.75 6.01
CA TYR A 274 -6.09 22.65 6.54
C TYR A 274 -7.53 23.08 6.89
N ALA A 275 -7.67 24.22 7.58
CA ALA A 275 -8.98 24.76 7.96
C ALA A 275 -9.83 25.15 6.75
N ARG A 276 -9.22 25.68 5.67
CA ARG A 276 -9.92 25.98 4.41
C ARG A 276 -10.42 24.72 3.72
N LEU A 277 -9.59 23.69 3.62
CA LEU A 277 -9.98 22.42 2.98
C LEU A 277 -11.09 21.71 3.77
N ARG A 278 -11.01 21.69 5.10
CA ARG A 278 -12.00 21.05 5.98
C ARG A 278 -13.43 21.60 5.82
N ARG A 279 -13.59 22.82 5.31
CA ARG A 279 -14.91 23.46 5.11
C ARG A 279 -15.59 23.05 3.80
N LEU A 280 -14.91 22.31 2.92
CA LEU A 280 -15.45 21.89 1.63
C LEU A 280 -16.30 20.63 1.80
N ASP A 281 -17.49 20.60 1.21
CA ASP A 281 -18.42 19.46 1.28
C ASP A 281 -17.88 18.16 0.65
N VAL A 282 -16.88 18.28 -0.22
CA VAL A 282 -16.20 17.16 -0.88
C VAL A 282 -15.06 16.56 -0.04
N VAL A 283 -14.74 17.19 1.09
CA VAL A 283 -13.66 16.79 2.00
C VAL A 283 -14.25 16.20 3.28
N GLU A 284 -13.80 15.00 3.63
CA GLU A 284 -14.19 14.28 4.85
C GLU A 284 -13.10 14.36 5.91
N ALA A 285 -13.51 14.38 7.19
CA ALA A 285 -12.58 14.26 8.30
C ALA A 285 -12.25 12.78 8.55
N LEU A 286 -10.96 12.45 8.58
CA LEU A 286 -10.43 11.13 8.93
C LEU A 286 -9.79 11.18 10.32
N PRO A 287 -9.56 10.04 10.99
CA PRO A 287 -8.88 10.00 12.28
C PRO A 287 -7.48 10.64 12.27
N ASP A 288 -6.81 10.63 11.12
CA ASP A 288 -5.42 11.02 10.95
C ASP A 288 -5.19 12.14 9.90
N GLY A 289 -6.27 12.83 9.47
CA GLY A 289 -6.19 13.92 8.51
C GLY A 289 -7.53 14.25 7.85
N LEU A 290 -7.48 14.73 6.60
CA LEU A 290 -8.66 14.89 5.74
C LEU A 290 -8.57 13.96 4.53
N GLY A 291 -9.71 13.46 4.08
CA GLY A 291 -9.88 12.72 2.83
C GLY A 291 -10.61 13.58 1.81
N LEU A 292 -10.17 13.57 0.55
CA LEU A 292 -10.99 14.03 -0.56
C LEU A 292 -11.78 12.86 -1.12
N HIS A 293 -13.10 13.04 -1.32
CA HIS A 293 -13.96 11.99 -1.85
C HIS A 293 -13.42 11.49 -3.20
N GLU A 294 -13.33 10.17 -3.35
CA GLU A 294 -12.58 9.53 -4.44
C GLU A 294 -13.02 9.94 -5.85
N MET A 295 -14.33 9.93 -6.14
CA MET A 295 -14.84 10.33 -7.46
C MET A 295 -14.47 11.79 -7.81
N VAL A 296 -14.42 12.67 -6.81
CA VAL A 296 -14.03 14.07 -6.97
C VAL A 296 -12.52 14.17 -7.16
N ARG A 297 -11.76 13.43 -6.35
CA ARG A 297 -10.31 13.32 -6.47
C ARG A 297 -9.86 12.86 -7.85
N GLU A 298 -10.47 11.80 -8.38
CA GLU A 298 -10.16 11.26 -9.70
C GLU A 298 -10.51 12.24 -10.82
N ALA A 299 -11.66 12.89 -10.75
CA ALA A 299 -12.07 13.91 -11.72
C ALA A 299 -11.12 15.12 -11.70
N LEU A 300 -10.82 15.66 -10.52
CA LEU A 300 -9.88 16.78 -10.35
C LEU A 300 -8.45 16.40 -10.73
N GLY A 301 -7.99 15.19 -10.40
CA GLY A 301 -6.68 14.69 -10.78
C GLY A 301 -6.51 14.56 -12.29
N ARG A 302 -7.50 13.98 -12.98
CA ARG A 302 -7.53 13.90 -14.45
C ARG A 302 -7.57 15.30 -15.09
N SER A 303 -8.42 16.19 -14.59
CA SER A 303 -8.52 17.58 -15.06
C SER A 303 -7.21 18.34 -14.84
N LEU A 304 -6.58 18.22 -13.67
CA LEU A 304 -5.29 18.86 -13.37
C LEU A 304 -4.16 18.33 -14.24
N LEU A 305 -4.04 17.01 -14.38
CA LEU A 305 -3.01 16.38 -15.21
C LEU A 305 -3.15 16.81 -16.67
N ALA A 306 -4.37 16.93 -17.20
CA ALA A 306 -4.61 17.38 -18.57
C ALA A 306 -4.32 18.88 -18.78
N ARG A 307 -4.69 19.73 -17.81
CA ARG A 307 -4.55 21.20 -17.92
C ARG A 307 -3.14 21.71 -17.57
N ASP A 308 -2.51 21.13 -16.57
CA ASP A 308 -1.18 21.54 -16.05
C ASP A 308 -0.39 20.33 -15.50
N PRO A 309 0.20 19.50 -16.39
CA PRO A 309 0.99 18.34 -16.00
C PRO A 309 2.19 18.70 -15.10
N GLN A 310 2.77 19.89 -15.29
CA GLN A 310 3.93 20.35 -14.51
C GLN A 310 3.55 20.60 -13.06
N ARG A 311 2.41 21.27 -12.82
CA ARG A 311 1.89 21.48 -11.47
C ARG A 311 1.48 20.18 -10.80
N HIS A 312 0.80 19.29 -11.52
CA HIS A 312 0.47 17.95 -11.04
C HIS A 312 1.72 17.21 -10.55
N GLY A 313 2.76 17.11 -11.39
CA GLY A 313 4.03 16.48 -11.04
C GLY A 313 4.76 17.19 -9.90
N SER A 314 4.71 18.52 -9.83
CA SER A 314 5.32 19.29 -8.74
C SER A 314 4.68 19.00 -7.38
N TYR A 315 3.35 18.91 -7.30
CA TYR A 315 2.67 18.56 -6.05
C TYR A 315 3.03 17.14 -5.62
N ARG A 316 3.03 16.17 -6.53
CA ARG A 316 3.43 14.79 -6.21
C ARG A 316 4.86 14.69 -5.72
N ARG A 317 5.83 15.37 -6.37
CA ARG A 317 7.22 15.40 -5.91
C ARG A 317 7.38 15.98 -4.51
N ARG A 318 6.68 17.08 -4.21
CA ARG A 318 6.73 17.72 -2.87
C ARG A 318 6.08 16.84 -1.81
N ALA A 319 4.95 16.20 -2.13
CA ALA A 319 4.31 15.23 -1.24
C ALA A 319 5.23 14.03 -0.96
N TRP A 320 5.86 13.48 -2.00
CA TRP A 320 6.84 12.41 -1.88
C TRP A 320 7.99 12.78 -0.94
N GLN A 321 8.60 13.96 -1.13
CA GLN A 321 9.71 14.44 -0.27
C GLN A 321 9.31 14.47 1.21
N ALA A 322 8.10 14.95 1.51
CA ALA A 322 7.59 15.02 2.86
C ALA A 322 7.32 13.63 3.47
N LEU A 323 6.78 12.70 2.69
CA LEU A 323 6.50 11.33 3.14
C LEU A 323 7.79 10.53 3.34
N ALA A 324 8.74 10.64 2.40
CA ALA A 324 10.03 9.97 2.48
C ALA A 324 10.81 10.39 3.74
N ALA A 325 10.74 11.67 4.12
CA ALA A 325 11.36 12.19 5.34
C ALA A 325 10.69 11.70 6.64
N GLN A 326 9.41 11.33 6.62
CA GLN A 326 8.66 10.87 7.80
C GLN A 326 8.89 9.38 8.12
N THR A 327 9.43 8.60 7.18
CA THR A 327 9.74 7.17 7.40
C THR A 327 10.83 6.90 8.46
N THR A 328 11.55 7.93 8.90
CA THR A 328 12.59 7.81 9.93
C THR A 328 12.05 8.12 11.33
N GLY A 329 11.79 7.09 12.14
CA GLY A 329 11.56 7.22 13.59
C GLY A 329 10.12 7.04 14.09
N SER A 330 9.17 6.68 13.23
CA SER A 330 7.77 6.44 13.62
C SER A 330 7.55 5.08 14.30
N GLY A 331 6.59 5.04 15.23
CA GLY A 331 6.16 3.80 15.89
C GLY A 331 5.39 2.87 14.96
N ARG A 332 5.32 1.57 15.30
CA ARG A 332 4.77 0.50 14.44
C ARG A 332 3.34 0.76 13.93
N SER A 333 2.49 1.39 14.73
CA SER A 333 1.11 1.75 14.34
C SER A 333 1.02 2.93 13.36
N GLU A 334 2.02 3.80 13.31
CA GLU A 334 2.08 4.89 12.33
C GLU A 334 2.71 4.45 11.01
N LEU A 335 3.54 3.40 11.02
CA LEU A 335 4.26 2.91 9.85
C LEU A 335 3.31 2.59 8.69
N TRP A 336 2.21 1.88 8.94
CA TRP A 336 1.25 1.53 7.88
C TRP A 336 0.71 2.76 7.15
N ARG A 337 0.40 3.84 7.88
CA ARG A 337 -0.15 5.05 7.27
C ARG A 337 0.81 5.64 6.25
N TYR A 338 2.11 5.68 6.58
CA TYR A 338 3.15 6.14 5.66
C TYR A 338 3.32 5.20 4.49
N THR A 339 3.32 3.88 4.71
CA THR A 339 3.37 2.92 3.61
C THR A 339 2.20 3.08 2.65
N ALA A 340 0.99 3.25 3.17
CA ALA A 340 -0.22 3.44 2.37
C ALA A 340 -0.13 4.73 1.53
N ASP A 341 0.46 5.80 2.07
CA ASP A 341 0.69 7.04 1.33
C ASP A 341 1.75 6.86 0.22
N LEU A 342 2.84 6.14 0.50
CA LEU A 342 3.86 5.83 -0.50
C LEU A 342 3.32 4.92 -1.61
N LEU A 343 2.58 3.87 -1.25
CA LEU A 343 1.89 2.99 -2.20
C LEU A 343 0.90 3.77 -3.08
N TYR A 344 0.20 4.75 -2.52
CA TYR A 344 -0.70 5.60 -3.28
C TYR A 344 0.05 6.46 -4.32
N LEU A 345 1.23 6.97 -3.98
CA LEU A 345 2.05 7.77 -4.90
C LEU A 345 2.69 6.98 -6.03
N VAL A 346 2.78 5.65 -5.94
CA VAL A 346 3.26 4.80 -7.02
C VAL A 346 2.12 4.54 -8.01
N GLU A 347 2.26 5.02 -9.24
CA GLU A 347 1.36 4.74 -10.35
C GLU A 347 1.92 3.73 -11.36
N ASN A 348 3.18 3.30 -11.21
CA ASN A 348 3.78 2.26 -12.05
C ASN A 348 2.86 1.02 -12.11
N PRO A 349 2.33 0.65 -13.29
CA PRO A 349 1.37 -0.43 -13.42
C PRO A 349 1.88 -1.77 -12.90
N VAL A 350 3.17 -2.07 -13.06
CA VAL A 350 3.78 -3.32 -12.57
C VAL A 350 3.78 -3.37 -11.05
N VAL A 351 4.13 -2.26 -10.39
CA VAL A 351 4.13 -2.19 -8.93
C VAL A 351 2.70 -2.21 -8.39
N ARG A 352 1.78 -1.48 -9.03
CA ARG A 352 0.37 -1.49 -8.65
C ARG A 352 -0.23 -2.88 -8.83
N GLU A 353 0.02 -3.55 -9.94
CA GLU A 353 -0.46 -4.92 -10.16
C GLU A 353 0.11 -5.90 -9.12
N ALA A 354 1.36 -5.69 -8.68
CA ALA A 354 1.98 -6.53 -7.67
C ALA A 354 1.37 -6.40 -6.26
N PHE A 355 0.85 -5.22 -5.88
CA PHE A 355 0.23 -4.98 -4.56
C PHE A 355 -1.30 -5.00 -4.61
N PHE A 356 -1.89 -4.54 -5.71
CA PHE A 356 -3.31 -4.31 -5.95
C PHE A 356 -3.69 -4.79 -7.36
N PRO A 357 -3.64 -6.12 -7.63
CA PRO A 357 -3.87 -6.64 -8.97
C PRO A 357 -5.24 -6.25 -9.52
N SER A 358 -5.27 -5.82 -10.78
CA SER A 358 -6.46 -5.30 -11.47
C SER A 358 -7.50 -6.41 -11.64
N ASP A 359 -7.04 -7.62 -11.97
CA ASP A 359 -7.87 -8.81 -12.06
C ASP A 359 -7.93 -9.55 -10.72
N ARG A 360 -9.13 -10.02 -10.37
CA ARG A 360 -9.31 -10.92 -9.23
C ARG A 360 -9.03 -12.33 -9.69
N SER A 361 -7.84 -12.83 -9.40
CA SER A 361 -7.58 -14.25 -9.47
C SER A 361 -8.55 -14.98 -8.55
N GLU A 362 -9.21 -16.03 -9.05
CA GLU A 362 -9.96 -16.96 -8.23
C GLU A 362 -9.03 -17.86 -7.39
N LEU A 363 -7.71 -17.77 -7.62
CA LEU A 363 -6.72 -18.53 -6.89
C LEU A 363 -6.41 -17.90 -5.53
N VAL A 364 -6.34 -18.76 -4.52
CA VAL A 364 -6.09 -18.40 -3.13
C VAL A 364 -4.83 -19.11 -2.66
N VAL A 365 -3.92 -18.37 -2.01
CA VAL A 365 -2.70 -18.94 -1.42
C VAL A 365 -2.92 -19.18 0.07
N GLU A 366 -2.85 -20.44 0.50
CA GLU A 366 -3.11 -20.88 1.88
C GLU A 366 -1.91 -21.68 2.43
N PRO A 367 -1.68 -21.67 3.76
CA PRO A 367 -0.74 -22.60 4.38
C PRO A 367 -1.10 -24.05 4.03
N ALA A 368 -0.10 -24.82 3.59
CA ALA A 368 -0.28 -26.22 3.25
C ALA A 368 -0.71 -27.04 4.47
N GLN A 369 -1.61 -28.00 4.25
CA GLN A 369 -2.10 -28.93 5.26
C GLN A 369 -1.51 -30.32 5.02
N PRO A 370 -1.44 -31.21 6.04
CA PRO A 370 -0.97 -32.58 5.86
C PRO A 370 -1.71 -33.35 4.76
N SER A 371 -2.99 -33.03 4.52
CA SER A 371 -3.80 -33.62 3.44
C SER A 371 -3.38 -33.23 2.04
N ASP A 372 -2.56 -32.18 1.87
CA ASP A 372 -2.08 -31.72 0.56
C ASP A 372 -0.86 -32.53 0.07
N ALA A 373 -0.32 -33.44 0.89
CA ALA A 373 0.91 -34.18 0.63
C ALA A 373 0.93 -34.87 -0.76
N ASP A 374 -0.18 -35.49 -1.17
CA ASP A 374 -0.26 -36.19 -2.45
C ASP A 374 -0.28 -35.21 -3.63
N SER A 375 -1.00 -34.08 -3.52
CA SER A 375 -1.00 -33.03 -4.54
C SER A 375 0.36 -32.34 -4.67
N LEU A 376 1.03 -32.08 -3.53
CA LEU A 376 2.39 -31.54 -3.54
C LEU A 376 3.36 -32.49 -4.24
N ARG A 377 3.30 -33.79 -3.93
CA ARG A 377 4.15 -34.80 -4.57
C ARG A 377 3.93 -34.85 -6.08
N GLU A 378 2.67 -34.88 -6.53
CA GLU A 378 2.32 -34.87 -7.95
C GLU A 378 2.93 -33.66 -8.70
N ILE A 379 2.81 -32.45 -8.13
CA ILE A 379 3.36 -31.22 -8.73
C ILE A 379 4.90 -31.29 -8.78
N LEU A 380 5.54 -31.76 -7.70
CA LEU A 380 7.00 -31.90 -7.66
C LEU A 380 7.51 -32.92 -8.67
N GLU A 381 6.88 -34.10 -8.76
CA GLU A 381 7.23 -35.16 -9.72
C GLU A 381 7.10 -34.72 -11.17
N ARG A 382 6.22 -33.75 -11.45
CA ARG A 382 6.03 -33.21 -12.79
C ARG A 382 7.08 -32.20 -13.22
N HIS A 383 7.64 -31.42 -12.29
CA HIS A 383 8.45 -30.23 -12.61
C HIS A 383 9.89 -30.28 -12.09
N GLU A 384 10.19 -31.15 -11.13
CA GLU A 384 11.52 -31.28 -10.52
C GLU A 384 12.13 -32.66 -10.82
N GLY A 385 13.46 -32.74 -10.79
CA GLY A 385 14.16 -34.01 -10.91
C GLY A 385 14.26 -34.76 -9.57
N PRO A 386 14.82 -35.98 -9.55
CA PRO A 386 14.89 -36.82 -8.35
C PRO A 386 15.57 -36.15 -7.16
N GLU A 387 16.64 -35.37 -7.39
CA GLU A 387 17.34 -34.66 -6.32
C GLU A 387 16.51 -33.48 -5.80
N GLY A 388 15.90 -32.70 -6.69
CA GLY A 388 15.00 -31.60 -6.35
C GLY A 388 13.79 -32.06 -5.52
N ILE A 389 13.14 -33.16 -5.91
CA ILE A 389 12.03 -33.77 -5.16
C ILE A 389 12.49 -34.19 -3.78
N ARG A 390 13.63 -34.89 -3.66
CA ARG A 390 14.17 -35.34 -2.36
C ARG A 390 14.42 -34.17 -1.42
N ILE A 391 15.00 -33.08 -1.92
CA ILE A 391 15.31 -31.88 -1.14
C ILE A 391 14.02 -31.18 -0.69
N LEU A 392 13.09 -30.90 -1.60
CA LEU A 392 11.84 -30.21 -1.28
C LEU A 392 10.94 -31.06 -0.36
N TRP A 393 10.95 -32.38 -0.53
CA TRP A 393 10.20 -33.28 0.36
C TRP A 393 10.78 -33.30 1.78
N ARG A 394 12.10 -33.20 1.93
CA ARG A 394 12.72 -33.04 3.25
C ARG A 394 12.30 -31.73 3.91
N TRP A 395 12.24 -30.63 3.15
CA TRP A 395 11.69 -29.37 3.66
C TRP A 395 10.24 -29.53 4.14
N TRP A 396 9.40 -30.21 3.35
CA TRP A 396 8.01 -30.50 3.73
C TRP A 396 7.92 -31.32 5.03
N GLN A 397 8.78 -32.32 5.21
CA GLN A 397 8.80 -33.14 6.43
C GLN A 397 9.32 -32.41 7.66
N ALA A 398 10.33 -31.55 7.49
CA ALA A 398 11.00 -30.88 8.60
C ALA A 398 10.34 -29.54 8.99
N MET A 399 9.71 -28.86 8.04
CA MET A 399 9.13 -27.52 8.19
C MET A 399 7.93 -27.35 7.24
N PRO A 400 6.83 -28.08 7.43
CA PRO A 400 5.66 -28.03 6.54
C PRO A 400 5.05 -26.62 6.44
N GLU A 401 5.17 -25.80 7.48
CA GLU A 401 4.75 -24.40 7.51
C GLU A 401 5.48 -23.50 6.51
N SER A 402 6.62 -23.95 5.97
CA SER A 402 7.31 -23.26 4.87
C SER A 402 6.57 -23.40 3.53
N PHE A 403 5.59 -24.30 3.43
CA PHE A 403 4.81 -24.52 2.22
C PHE A 403 3.46 -23.83 2.29
N CYS A 404 3.13 -23.14 1.22
CA CYS A 404 1.78 -22.69 0.89
C CYS A 404 1.30 -23.42 -0.36
N VAL A 405 0.00 -23.70 -0.44
CA VAL A 405 -0.67 -24.24 -1.62
C VAL A 405 -1.53 -23.17 -2.25
N VAL A 406 -1.59 -23.17 -3.57
CA VAL A 406 -2.48 -22.32 -4.36
C VAL A 406 -3.71 -23.13 -4.72
N ARG A 407 -4.89 -22.67 -4.34
CA ARG A 407 -6.16 -23.36 -4.58
C ARG A 407 -7.05 -22.58 -5.51
N ASP A 408 -7.81 -23.27 -6.35
CA ASP A 408 -8.90 -22.66 -7.12
C ASP A 408 -10.20 -22.53 -6.31
N ALA A 409 -11.25 -22.03 -6.97
CA ALA A 409 -12.57 -21.83 -6.40
C ALA A 409 -13.24 -23.12 -5.85
N VAL A 410 -12.84 -24.30 -6.34
CA VAL A 410 -13.36 -25.60 -5.88
C VAL A 410 -12.45 -26.27 -4.85
N GLY A 411 -11.36 -25.62 -4.45
CA GLY A 411 -10.42 -26.08 -3.42
C GLY A 411 -9.34 -27.04 -3.92
N GLN A 412 -9.24 -27.26 -5.24
CA GLN A 412 -8.19 -28.11 -5.83
C GLN A 412 -6.84 -27.40 -5.76
N CYS A 413 -5.77 -28.14 -5.45
CA CYS A 413 -4.42 -27.62 -5.45
C CYS A 413 -3.92 -27.40 -6.89
N GLN A 414 -3.73 -26.13 -7.25
CA GLN A 414 -3.22 -25.69 -8.55
C GLN A 414 -1.74 -25.31 -8.51
N GLY A 415 -1.12 -25.25 -7.33
CA GLY A 415 0.28 -24.91 -7.21
C GLY A 415 0.80 -24.93 -5.78
N LEU A 416 2.10 -24.71 -5.63
CA LEU A 416 2.79 -24.61 -4.35
C LEU A 416 3.78 -23.45 -4.34
N CYS A 417 4.09 -22.98 -3.13
CA CYS A 417 5.16 -22.03 -2.85
C CYS A 417 5.89 -22.47 -1.58
N CYS A 418 7.21 -22.61 -1.63
CA CYS A 418 8.08 -22.89 -0.50
C CYS A 418 8.88 -21.64 -0.17
N ARG A 419 8.64 -21.07 1.02
CA ARG A 419 9.25 -19.83 1.50
C ARG A 419 9.43 -19.84 3.01
N PHE A 420 10.52 -19.28 3.52
CA PHE A 420 10.82 -19.30 4.95
C PHE A 420 11.85 -18.24 5.35
N ASP A 421 11.88 -17.91 6.65
CA ASP A 421 12.97 -17.16 7.27
C ASP A 421 14.11 -18.15 7.63
N PRO A 422 15.34 -17.96 7.12
CA PRO A 422 16.44 -18.89 7.38
C PRO A 422 16.84 -18.97 8.86
N ARG A 423 16.48 -17.98 9.70
CA ARG A 423 16.73 -18.06 11.16
C ARG A 423 15.80 -19.05 11.87
N GLN A 424 14.65 -19.35 11.29
CA GLN A 424 13.67 -20.28 11.82
C GLN A 424 13.80 -21.67 11.19
N ALA A 425 14.57 -21.79 10.11
CA ALA A 425 14.75 -23.03 9.38
C ALA A 425 15.69 -24.02 10.09
N PRO A 426 15.43 -25.34 9.99
CA PRO A 426 16.34 -26.35 10.51
C PRO A 426 17.71 -26.29 9.83
N ALA A 427 18.79 -26.19 10.62
CA ALA A 427 20.15 -26.08 10.10
C ALA A 427 20.55 -27.23 9.16
N GLY A 428 20.07 -28.45 9.44
CA GLY A 428 20.30 -29.61 8.58
C GLY A 428 19.60 -29.53 7.22
N CYS A 429 18.48 -28.81 7.10
CA CYS A 429 17.82 -28.58 5.81
C CYS A 429 18.58 -27.51 5.01
N LEU A 430 19.00 -26.43 5.68
CA LEU A 430 19.81 -25.37 5.07
C LEU A 430 21.15 -25.89 4.51
N ALA A 431 21.80 -26.80 5.23
CA ALA A 431 23.10 -27.33 4.81
C ALA A 431 23.03 -28.32 3.65
N GLU A 432 21.93 -29.07 3.52
CA GLU A 432 21.78 -30.13 2.51
C GLU A 432 21.11 -29.66 1.21
N ASP A 433 20.42 -28.53 1.24
CA ASP A 433 19.82 -27.93 0.06
C ASP A 433 20.80 -26.92 -0.57
N PRO A 434 21.42 -27.23 -1.74
CA PRO A 434 22.49 -26.43 -2.31
C PRO A 434 22.11 -24.98 -2.59
N VAL A 435 20.83 -24.70 -2.88
CA VAL A 435 20.35 -23.33 -3.08
C VAL A 435 20.38 -22.55 -1.77
N SER A 436 19.79 -23.12 -0.72
CA SER A 436 19.74 -22.46 0.58
C SER A 436 21.14 -22.33 1.20
N LEU A 437 22.03 -23.30 0.97
CA LEU A 437 23.43 -23.24 1.38
C LEU A 437 24.15 -22.08 0.70
N ALA A 438 24.02 -21.95 -0.63
CA ALA A 438 24.62 -20.85 -1.39
C ALA A 438 24.12 -19.48 -0.90
N TRP A 439 22.84 -19.37 -0.53
CA TRP A 439 22.29 -18.13 0.05
C TRP A 439 22.82 -17.88 1.47
N CYS A 440 22.95 -18.91 2.30
CA CYS A 440 23.58 -18.78 3.62
C CYS A 440 25.04 -18.33 3.51
N GLU A 441 25.79 -18.81 2.52
CA GLU A 441 27.15 -18.37 2.24
C GLU A 441 27.20 -16.91 1.76
N ALA A 442 26.28 -16.51 0.88
CA ALA A 442 26.15 -15.12 0.46
C ALA A 442 25.83 -14.19 1.64
N LEU A 443 24.98 -14.62 2.59
CA LEU A 443 24.72 -13.89 3.82
C LEU A 443 25.93 -13.82 4.75
N LYS A 444 26.82 -14.83 4.77
CA LYS A 444 28.09 -14.75 5.50
C LYS A 444 29.05 -13.75 4.85
N ALA A 445 29.10 -13.71 3.52
CA ALA A 445 29.94 -12.80 2.76
C ALA A 445 29.46 -11.34 2.83
N SER A 446 28.13 -11.13 2.89
CA SER A 446 27.50 -9.82 3.09
C SER A 446 26.43 -9.93 4.19
N PRO A 447 26.84 -9.83 5.47
CA PRO A 447 25.92 -9.94 6.60
C PRO A 447 24.83 -8.88 6.58
N VAL A 448 23.63 -9.27 7.02
CA VAL A 448 22.57 -8.32 7.36
C VAL A 448 22.76 -7.84 8.81
N PRO A 449 22.52 -6.55 9.11
CA PRO A 449 22.53 -6.02 10.47
C PRO A 449 21.70 -6.83 11.47
N GLU A 450 22.10 -6.75 12.74
CA GLU A 450 21.35 -7.38 13.84
C GLU A 450 19.92 -6.83 13.90
N GLY A 451 18.95 -7.71 14.19
CA GLY A 451 17.52 -7.37 14.19
C GLY A 451 16.85 -7.36 12.81
N GLN A 452 17.59 -7.21 11.72
CA GLN A 452 17.03 -7.31 10.36
C GLN A 452 16.82 -8.76 9.93
N ARG A 453 15.81 -9.02 9.11
CA ARG A 453 15.35 -10.35 8.67
C ARG A 453 15.52 -10.53 7.16
N VAL A 454 15.57 -11.79 6.75
CA VAL A 454 15.68 -12.19 5.34
C VAL A 454 14.58 -13.20 5.04
N LEU A 455 14.04 -13.17 3.82
CA LEU A 455 13.08 -14.16 3.35
C LEU A 455 13.67 -14.94 2.18
N PHE A 456 13.65 -16.27 2.28
CA PHE A 456 14.05 -17.18 1.22
C PHE A 456 12.81 -17.71 0.52
N ILE A 457 12.67 -17.45 -0.78
CA ILE A 457 11.63 -18.00 -1.65
C ILE A 457 12.27 -19.16 -2.43
N ARG A 458 12.29 -20.33 -1.80
CA ARG A 458 13.03 -21.48 -2.28
C ARG A 458 12.43 -22.09 -3.55
N ARG A 459 11.10 -22.06 -3.69
CA ARG A 459 10.44 -22.57 -4.89
C ARG A 459 9.01 -22.07 -5.02
N TRP A 460 8.53 -21.98 -6.25
CA TRP A 460 7.10 -21.90 -6.55
C TRP A 460 6.79 -22.69 -7.82
N LEU A 461 5.66 -23.38 -7.88
CA LEU A 461 5.30 -24.21 -9.03
C LEU A 461 3.79 -24.19 -9.20
N GLY A 462 3.34 -23.90 -10.42
CA GLY A 462 2.00 -24.23 -10.89
C GLY A 462 1.95 -25.69 -11.31
N ARG A 463 0.79 -26.32 -11.13
CA ARG A 463 0.54 -27.72 -11.46
C ARG A 463 0.84 -28.01 -12.93
N ASP A 464 0.42 -27.14 -13.84
CA ASP A 464 0.64 -27.34 -15.28
C ASP A 464 1.83 -26.55 -15.83
N ASP A 465 2.00 -25.30 -15.41
CA ASP A 465 2.95 -24.37 -16.03
C ASP A 465 4.32 -24.28 -15.33
N GLY A 466 4.50 -25.00 -14.22
CA GLY A 466 5.75 -25.01 -13.47
C GLY A 466 6.08 -23.62 -12.92
N GLU A 467 7.25 -23.08 -13.23
CA GLU A 467 7.69 -21.75 -12.74
C GLU A 467 7.37 -20.58 -13.69
N ARG A 468 6.72 -20.84 -14.84
CA ARG A 468 6.44 -19.81 -15.85
C ARG A 468 5.40 -18.80 -15.33
N PRO A 469 5.42 -17.54 -15.80
CA PRO A 469 4.39 -16.57 -15.41
C PRO A 469 2.98 -17.07 -15.76
N GLY A 470 2.07 -16.95 -14.81
CA GLY A 470 0.68 -17.40 -14.91
C GLY A 470 -0.11 -17.01 -13.66
N GLU A 471 -1.36 -17.45 -13.56
CA GLU A 471 -2.23 -17.09 -12.44
C GLU A 471 -1.68 -17.57 -11.09
N VAL A 472 -1.07 -18.76 -11.05
CA VAL A 472 -0.47 -19.32 -9.83
C VAL A 472 0.67 -18.43 -9.33
N GLN A 473 1.56 -18.00 -10.22
CA GLN A 473 2.70 -17.15 -9.87
C GLN A 473 2.25 -15.76 -9.47
N ALA A 474 1.23 -15.21 -10.14
CA ALA A 474 0.61 -13.95 -9.72
C ALA A 474 0.02 -14.06 -8.30
N ALA A 475 -0.68 -15.14 -7.99
CA ALA A 475 -1.23 -15.39 -6.65
C ALA A 475 -0.13 -15.54 -5.59
N CYS A 476 0.92 -16.32 -5.88
CA CYS A 476 2.09 -16.46 -5.00
C CYS A 476 2.80 -15.11 -4.79
N TRP A 477 2.95 -14.31 -5.84
CA TRP A 477 3.59 -13.00 -5.75
C TRP A 477 2.80 -12.03 -4.87
N LEU A 478 1.48 -12.02 -4.97
CA LEU A 478 0.62 -11.24 -4.09
C LEU A 478 0.75 -11.71 -2.63
N ALA A 479 0.78 -13.02 -2.40
CA ALA A 479 0.99 -13.57 -1.06
C ALA A 479 2.37 -13.22 -0.48
N LEU A 480 3.40 -13.07 -1.32
CA LEU A 480 4.73 -12.60 -0.91
C LEU A 480 4.69 -11.13 -0.47
N LYS A 481 3.87 -10.28 -1.10
CA LYS A 481 3.71 -8.90 -0.63
C LYS A 481 3.13 -8.83 0.78
N ARG A 482 2.24 -9.75 1.17
CA ARG A 482 1.80 -9.87 2.56
C ARG A 482 2.98 -10.13 3.51
N ASP A 483 3.89 -11.05 3.16
CA ASP A 483 5.08 -11.29 3.99
C ASP A 483 5.96 -10.05 4.11
N TYR A 484 6.07 -9.25 3.04
CA TYR A 484 6.86 -8.02 3.08
C TYR A 484 6.28 -7.07 4.14
N MET A 485 4.96 -6.96 4.15
CA MET A 485 4.21 -6.15 5.12
C MET A 485 4.33 -6.70 6.55
N GLU A 486 4.31 -8.01 6.74
CA GLU A 486 4.45 -8.63 8.07
C GLU A 486 5.88 -8.55 8.62
N MET A 487 6.88 -8.64 7.75
CA MET A 487 8.29 -8.68 8.15
C MET A 487 8.91 -7.28 8.30
N ARG A 488 8.25 -6.21 7.85
CA ARG A 488 8.72 -4.83 8.07
C ARG A 488 8.59 -4.43 9.55
N PRO A 489 9.40 -3.47 10.04
CA PRO A 489 10.49 -2.78 9.33
C PRO A 489 11.80 -3.60 9.31
N ALA A 490 11.76 -4.89 9.67
CA ALA A 490 12.96 -5.71 9.78
C ALA A 490 13.39 -6.35 8.46
N LEU A 491 12.51 -6.49 7.46
CA LEU A 491 12.83 -7.15 6.20
C LEU A 491 13.92 -6.38 5.44
N ARG A 492 15.07 -7.02 5.26
CA ARG A 492 16.25 -6.45 4.60
C ARG A 492 16.46 -6.99 3.21
N ARG A 493 16.31 -8.31 3.02
CA ARG A 493 16.52 -8.97 1.72
C ARG A 493 15.50 -10.07 1.47
N VAL A 494 15.14 -10.24 0.21
CA VAL A 494 14.40 -11.38 -0.31
C VAL A 494 15.25 -12.07 -1.36
N TYR A 495 15.41 -13.39 -1.24
CA TYR A 495 16.09 -14.23 -2.22
C TYR A 495 15.06 -15.08 -2.95
N LEU A 496 15.17 -15.16 -4.26
CA LEU A 496 14.34 -15.98 -5.13
C LEU A 496 15.23 -16.82 -6.04
N VAL A 497 14.86 -18.07 -6.25
CA VAL A 497 15.52 -18.94 -7.23
C VAL A 497 14.52 -19.34 -8.33
N LEU A 498 14.97 -19.24 -9.58
CA LEU A 498 14.25 -19.71 -10.76
C LEU A 498 15.22 -20.45 -11.66
N ALA A 499 14.76 -21.44 -12.42
CA ALA A 499 15.64 -21.99 -13.45
C ALA A 499 15.74 -21.06 -14.66
N ASP A 500 14.66 -20.35 -14.98
CA ASP A 500 14.63 -19.30 -15.98
C ASP A 500 14.06 -17.99 -15.42
N LEU A 501 14.93 -17.00 -15.22
CA LEU A 501 14.57 -15.64 -14.77
C LEU A 501 14.07 -14.76 -15.92
N SER A 502 14.36 -15.13 -17.18
CA SER A 502 14.09 -14.30 -18.37
C SER A 502 12.62 -13.86 -18.50
N PRO A 503 11.62 -14.73 -18.23
CA PRO A 503 10.21 -14.33 -18.27
C PRO A 503 9.83 -13.24 -17.26
N TYR A 504 10.64 -13.06 -16.20
CA TYR A 504 10.40 -12.08 -15.14
C TYR A 504 11.31 -10.85 -15.24
N ALA A 505 12.26 -10.81 -16.19
CA ALA A 505 13.34 -9.83 -16.21
C ALA A 505 12.85 -8.38 -16.10
N ALA A 506 11.85 -7.99 -16.90
CA ALA A 506 11.32 -6.62 -16.88
C ALA A 506 10.70 -6.23 -15.53
N VAL A 507 9.98 -7.16 -14.90
CA VAL A 507 9.35 -6.96 -13.59
C VAL A 507 10.40 -6.96 -12.49
N ALA A 508 11.37 -7.88 -12.57
CA ALA A 508 12.49 -7.98 -11.65
C ALA A 508 13.31 -6.68 -11.63
N GLU A 509 13.67 -6.16 -12.80
CA GLU A 509 14.39 -4.89 -12.96
C GLU A 509 13.60 -3.72 -12.37
N THR A 510 12.32 -3.58 -12.74
CA THR A 510 11.43 -2.53 -12.23
C THR A 510 11.35 -2.52 -10.70
N LEU A 511 11.36 -3.71 -10.09
CA LEU A 511 11.25 -3.87 -8.65
C LEU A 511 12.60 -3.84 -7.92
N GLY A 512 13.73 -3.76 -8.64
CA GLY A 512 15.08 -3.72 -8.07
C GLY A 512 15.66 -5.09 -7.71
N PHE A 513 15.16 -6.18 -8.28
CA PHE A 513 15.79 -7.49 -8.15
C PHE A 513 17.06 -7.55 -8.98
N GLN A 514 18.16 -7.97 -8.35
CA GLN A 514 19.45 -8.15 -9.00
C GLN A 514 19.83 -9.63 -9.07
N PRO A 515 20.27 -10.16 -10.22
CA PRO A 515 20.83 -11.50 -10.30
C PRO A 515 22.05 -11.64 -9.39
N LEU A 516 22.22 -12.81 -8.77
CA LEU A 516 23.41 -13.19 -8.01
C LEU A 516 24.08 -14.41 -8.65
N PRO A 517 24.94 -14.21 -9.68
CA PRO A 517 25.58 -15.31 -10.42
C PRO A 517 26.42 -16.23 -9.53
N GLN A 518 27.02 -15.69 -8.46
CA GLN A 518 27.80 -16.45 -7.48
C GLN A 518 26.96 -17.44 -6.67
N CYS A 519 25.64 -17.27 -6.64
CA CYS A 519 24.69 -18.20 -6.04
C CYS A 519 24.02 -19.11 -7.09
N GLY A 520 24.64 -19.25 -8.27
CA GLY A 520 24.18 -20.18 -9.30
C GLY A 520 24.37 -21.63 -8.85
N VAL A 521 23.31 -22.43 -8.94
CA VAL A 521 23.30 -23.82 -8.50
C VAL A 521 22.89 -24.71 -9.65
N SER A 522 23.47 -25.91 -9.75
CA SER A 522 23.02 -26.96 -10.67
C SER A 522 22.44 -28.12 -9.87
N LEU A 523 21.19 -28.47 -10.15
CA LEU A 523 20.46 -29.60 -9.55
C LEU A 523 19.82 -30.41 -10.67
N ASP A 524 19.96 -31.74 -10.64
CA ASP A 524 19.42 -32.64 -11.69
C ASP A 524 19.81 -32.20 -13.13
N GLY A 525 21.01 -31.65 -13.30
CA GLY A 525 21.49 -31.14 -14.60
C GLY A 525 20.86 -29.81 -15.07
N ARG A 526 19.92 -29.24 -14.30
CA ARG A 526 19.29 -27.94 -14.54
C ARG A 526 20.02 -26.86 -13.75
N LYS A 527 20.32 -25.74 -14.41
CA LYS A 527 20.90 -24.56 -13.77
C LYS A 527 19.80 -23.68 -13.18
N TYR A 528 20.03 -23.21 -11.97
CA TYR A 528 19.15 -22.32 -11.23
C TYR A 528 19.85 -20.99 -11.00
N THR A 529 19.14 -19.91 -11.31
CA THR A 529 19.58 -18.53 -11.16
C THR A 529 18.94 -17.93 -9.91
N THR A 530 19.77 -17.34 -9.06
CA THR A 530 19.32 -16.59 -7.89
C THR A 530 19.12 -15.13 -8.29
N ALA A 531 18.04 -14.52 -7.82
CA ALA A 531 17.86 -13.08 -7.78
C ALA A 531 17.63 -12.62 -6.32
N VAL A 532 18.13 -11.44 -5.99
CA VAL A 532 17.96 -10.81 -4.67
C VAL A 532 17.31 -9.45 -4.81
N LEU A 533 16.35 -9.16 -3.94
CA LEU A 533 15.88 -7.81 -3.70
C LEU A 533 16.43 -7.35 -2.34
N ASP A 534 17.23 -6.30 -2.33
CA ASP A 534 17.70 -5.64 -1.09
C ASP A 534 16.89 -4.36 -0.86
N PHE A 535 16.10 -4.34 0.22
CA PHE A 535 15.17 -3.26 0.52
C PHE A 535 15.82 -1.98 1.06
N GLY A 536 17.11 -1.98 1.36
CA GLY A 536 17.69 -0.86 2.10
C GLY A 536 17.50 -1.00 3.64
N PRO A 537 18.19 -0.16 4.44
CA PRO A 537 18.05 -0.14 5.90
C PRO A 537 16.65 0.30 6.36
N ARG A 538 15.92 1.01 5.49
CA ARG A 538 14.54 1.44 5.68
C ARG A 538 13.49 0.40 5.29
N SER A 539 13.92 -0.82 4.98
CA SER A 539 13.04 -1.93 4.63
C SER A 539 12.04 -1.57 3.50
N VAL A 540 10.87 -2.20 3.51
CA VAL A 540 9.83 -2.04 2.49
C VAL A 540 9.46 -0.58 2.26
N ASP A 541 9.38 0.23 3.32
CA ASP A 541 9.00 1.64 3.22
C ASP A 541 10.04 2.48 2.47
N GLY A 542 11.33 2.23 2.72
CA GLY A 542 12.41 2.88 1.96
C GLY A 542 12.43 2.47 0.50
N TRP A 543 12.19 1.19 0.22
CA TRP A 543 12.09 0.68 -1.14
C TRP A 543 10.89 1.25 -1.90
N LEU A 544 9.72 1.37 -1.27
CA LEU A 544 8.55 2.04 -1.85
C LEU A 544 8.81 3.53 -2.11
N ALA A 545 9.49 4.21 -1.18
CA ALA A 545 9.90 5.59 -1.38
C ALA A 545 10.84 5.71 -2.59
N TRP A 546 11.81 4.80 -2.75
CA TRP A 546 12.68 4.76 -3.91
C TRP A 546 11.92 4.52 -5.22
N LEU A 547 10.99 3.55 -5.26
CA LEU A 547 10.15 3.30 -6.44
C LEU A 547 9.34 4.54 -6.85
N ALA A 548 8.70 5.21 -5.88
CA ALA A 548 7.98 6.45 -6.13
C ALA A 548 8.91 7.58 -6.62
N ALA A 549 10.15 7.65 -6.12
CA ALA A 549 11.13 8.63 -6.54
C ALA A 549 11.51 8.47 -8.03
N MET A 550 11.76 7.22 -8.44
CA MET A 550 12.08 6.89 -9.84
C MET A 550 10.95 7.29 -10.78
N GLU A 551 9.71 6.95 -10.45
CA GLU A 551 8.54 7.28 -11.26
C GLU A 551 8.31 8.79 -11.38
N LEU A 552 8.53 9.53 -10.29
CA LEU A 552 8.34 10.97 -10.26
C LEU A 552 9.48 11.78 -10.89
N GLY A 553 10.50 11.08 -11.42
CA GLY A 553 11.72 11.70 -11.95
C GLY A 553 12.46 12.52 -10.89
N VAL A 554 12.35 12.14 -9.62
CA VAL A 554 13.07 12.82 -8.53
C VAL A 554 14.52 12.36 -8.56
N THR A 555 15.30 13.00 -9.40
CA THR A 555 16.75 12.75 -9.56
C THR A 555 17.58 13.43 -8.46
N GLY A 556 17.05 13.56 -7.24
CA GLY A 556 17.62 14.38 -6.14
C GLY A 556 18.06 13.60 -4.90
N GLU A 557 17.61 12.37 -4.70
CA GLU A 557 18.38 11.40 -3.91
C GLU A 557 19.33 10.75 -4.90
N SER A 558 20.61 11.12 -4.86
CA SER A 558 21.61 10.43 -5.68
C SER A 558 21.48 8.92 -5.44
N PRO A 559 21.08 8.11 -6.43
CA PRO A 559 20.91 6.66 -6.27
C PRO A 559 22.22 5.96 -5.86
N TRP A 560 23.32 6.70 -5.92
CA TRP A 560 24.67 6.32 -5.57
C TRP A 560 25.14 6.82 -4.19
N LEU A 561 24.31 7.46 -3.34
CA LEU A 561 24.69 7.86 -1.98
C LEU A 561 23.63 7.45 -0.94
N ASP A 562 23.91 6.39 -0.19
CA ASP A 562 23.12 5.93 0.95
C ASP A 562 23.47 6.79 2.19
N ARG A 563 22.61 7.78 2.47
CA ARG A 563 22.83 8.76 3.53
C ARG A 563 22.77 8.18 4.94
N GLN A 564 22.15 7.02 5.13
CA GLN A 564 22.01 6.41 6.45
C GLN A 564 23.14 5.43 6.73
N ALA A 565 23.54 4.66 5.71
CA ALA A 565 24.67 3.75 5.83
C ALA A 565 26.02 4.49 5.73
N HIS A 566 26.01 5.76 5.33
CA HIS A 566 27.20 6.49 4.90
C HIS A 566 27.93 5.69 3.80
N GLU A 567 27.21 5.23 2.77
CA GLU A 567 27.79 4.39 1.70
C GLU A 567 27.58 5.03 0.32
N LEU A 568 28.51 4.76 -0.60
CA LEU A 568 28.31 4.96 -2.04
C LEU A 568 27.69 3.71 -2.67
N ILE A 569 26.82 3.87 -3.65
CA ILE A 569 26.27 2.78 -4.47
C ILE A 569 26.74 3.01 -5.93
N LEU A 570 27.80 2.35 -6.36
CA LEU A 570 28.38 2.52 -7.70
C LEU A 570 28.35 1.20 -8.46
N GLN A 571 27.76 1.18 -9.66
CA GLN A 571 27.81 0.05 -10.60
C GLN A 571 27.66 -1.32 -9.88
N ASP A 572 26.60 -1.46 -9.06
CA ASP A 572 26.24 -2.63 -8.23
C ASP A 572 27.10 -2.92 -6.98
N ARG A 573 27.86 -1.94 -6.47
CA ARG A 573 28.67 -2.10 -5.25
C ARG A 573 28.36 -1.03 -4.22
N ARG A 574 28.18 -1.47 -2.97
CA ARG A 574 28.09 -0.60 -1.79
C ARG A 574 29.48 -0.38 -1.20
N ILE A 575 29.90 0.88 -1.08
CA ILE A 575 31.23 1.26 -0.60
C ILE A 575 31.07 2.16 0.62
N ALA A 576 31.48 1.66 1.79
CA ALA A 576 31.45 2.44 3.03
C ALA A 576 32.31 3.71 2.94
N LEU A 577 31.73 4.83 3.34
CA LEU A 577 32.37 6.12 3.54
C LEU A 577 32.68 6.30 5.02
N THR A 578 33.81 6.93 5.31
CA THR A 578 34.05 7.47 6.65
C THR A 578 33.08 8.63 6.92
N PRO A 579 32.80 8.97 8.19
CA PRO A 579 31.89 10.08 8.50
C PRO A 579 32.26 11.41 7.82
N LEU A 580 33.55 11.67 7.64
CA LEU A 580 34.03 12.88 6.97
C LEU A 580 33.90 12.81 5.44
N GLU A 581 34.19 11.66 4.83
CA GLU A 581 33.94 11.45 3.40
C GLU A 581 32.45 11.58 3.08
N PHE A 582 31.60 10.95 3.89
CA PHE A 582 30.16 11.10 3.79
C PHE A 582 29.73 12.56 3.95
N GLY A 583 30.18 13.21 5.02
CA GLY A 583 29.82 14.60 5.29
C GLY A 583 30.22 15.54 4.16
N VAL A 584 31.43 15.42 3.62
CA VAL A 584 31.89 16.24 2.47
C VAL A 584 31.07 15.95 1.23
N LEU A 585 30.85 14.67 0.90
CA LEU A 585 30.15 14.30 -0.32
C LEU A 585 28.67 14.69 -0.26
N ALA A 586 27.97 14.38 0.84
CA ALA A 586 26.58 14.78 1.04
C ALA A 586 26.43 16.31 0.98
N TYR A 587 27.35 17.04 1.60
CA TYR A 587 27.35 18.51 1.58
C TYR A 587 27.49 19.09 0.17
N LEU A 588 28.35 18.49 -0.67
CA LEU A 588 28.53 18.88 -2.07
C LEU A 588 27.35 18.45 -2.94
N VAL A 589 26.79 17.24 -2.73
CA VAL A 589 25.61 16.73 -3.46
C VAL A 589 24.36 17.57 -3.18
N ASP A 590 24.14 17.99 -1.94
CA ASP A 590 23.05 18.90 -1.56
C ASP A 590 23.14 20.28 -2.24
N ARG A 591 24.29 20.59 -2.83
CA ARG A 591 24.62 21.85 -3.51
C ARG A 591 25.16 21.60 -4.91
N GLU A 592 24.56 20.65 -5.60
CA GLU A 592 24.93 20.31 -6.97
C GLU A 592 25.05 21.57 -7.85
N GLY A 593 26.17 21.70 -8.56
CA GLY A 593 26.48 22.86 -9.40
C GLY A 593 27.10 24.07 -8.68
N GLU A 594 27.04 24.14 -7.34
CA GLU A 594 27.66 25.23 -6.55
C GLU A 594 29.15 24.95 -6.28
N ALA A 595 29.99 25.97 -6.42
CA ALA A 595 31.39 25.90 -5.99
C ALA A 595 31.48 26.23 -4.48
N VAL A 596 31.78 25.22 -3.67
CA VAL A 596 31.90 25.35 -2.21
C VAL A 596 33.36 25.56 -1.82
N THR A 597 33.64 26.59 -1.00
CA THR A 597 35.00 26.89 -0.54
C THR A 597 35.52 25.85 0.44
N ARG A 598 36.85 25.70 0.53
CA ARG A 598 37.49 24.78 1.49
C ARG A 598 37.19 25.19 2.92
N GLU A 599 37.17 26.49 3.21
CA GLU A 599 36.83 27.04 4.51
C GLU A 599 35.40 26.67 4.92
N ARG A 600 34.45 26.70 3.98
CA ARG A 600 33.04 26.38 4.23
C ARG A 600 32.81 24.87 4.40
N LEU A 601 33.48 24.04 3.60
CA LEU A 601 33.50 22.58 3.82
C LEU A 601 34.09 22.25 5.20
N LEU A 602 35.17 22.93 5.58
CA LEU A 602 35.81 22.71 6.87
C LEU A 602 34.90 23.15 8.03
N SER A 603 34.25 24.31 7.94
CA SER A 603 33.36 24.81 9.00
C SER A 603 32.13 23.94 9.18
N ASP A 604 31.50 23.53 8.08
CA ASP A 604 30.16 22.95 8.13
C ASP A 604 30.18 21.43 8.29
N VAL A 605 31.25 20.76 7.84
CA VAL A 605 31.39 19.29 7.97
C VAL A 605 32.20 18.90 9.21
N TRP A 606 33.24 19.66 9.60
CA TRP A 606 34.02 19.38 10.82
C TRP A 606 33.52 20.14 12.06
N GLY A 607 32.71 21.18 11.89
CA GLY A 607 32.10 21.97 12.97
C GLY A 607 32.89 23.22 13.38
N SER A 608 32.18 24.16 14.01
CA SER A 608 32.63 25.54 14.30
C SER A 608 33.74 25.71 15.36
N ARG A 609 34.26 24.62 15.93
CA ARG A 609 35.37 24.63 16.91
C ARG A 609 36.70 24.12 16.32
N TYR A 610 36.75 23.88 15.02
CA TYR A 610 37.89 23.25 14.38
C TYR A 610 38.91 24.28 13.85
N THR A 611 40.14 24.27 14.40
CA THR A 611 41.25 25.18 14.05
C THR A 611 42.32 24.50 13.18
N GLY A 612 41.92 23.73 12.17
CA GLY A 612 42.84 23.05 11.25
C GLY A 612 43.00 23.75 9.89
N PHE A 613 44.01 23.34 9.11
CA PHE A 613 44.29 23.85 7.76
C PHE A 613 43.44 23.13 6.68
N SER A 614 43.22 23.80 5.54
CA SER A 614 42.40 23.32 4.39
C SER A 614 42.84 21.98 3.80
N ASN A 615 44.10 21.60 4.02
CA ASN A 615 44.75 20.39 3.50
C ASN A 615 44.02 19.09 3.88
N LYS A 616 43.18 19.11 4.92
CA LYS A 616 42.36 17.96 5.33
C LYS A 616 41.11 17.75 4.48
N VAL A 617 40.52 18.84 3.97
CA VAL A 617 39.44 18.75 2.97
C VAL A 617 39.99 18.08 1.72
N ASP A 618 41.20 18.48 1.30
CA ASP A 618 41.86 17.90 0.13
C ASP A 618 42.12 16.39 0.32
N ALA A 619 42.57 15.96 1.50
CA ALA A 619 42.79 14.54 1.81
C ALA A 619 41.49 13.71 1.77
N VAL A 620 40.37 14.26 2.28
CA VAL A 620 39.06 13.61 2.21
C VAL A 620 38.56 13.53 0.77
N VAL A 621 38.72 14.59 -0.03
CA VAL A 621 38.33 14.57 -1.44
C VAL A 621 39.18 13.58 -2.25
N VAL A 622 40.48 13.43 -1.94
CA VAL A 622 41.31 12.37 -2.54
C VAL A 622 40.78 10.98 -2.19
N GLY A 623 40.39 10.75 -0.92
CA GLY A 623 39.75 9.50 -0.48
C GLY A 623 38.44 9.22 -1.22
N LEU A 624 37.57 10.23 -1.33
CA LEU A 624 36.32 10.17 -2.07
C LEU A 624 36.52 9.84 -3.54
N ARG A 625 37.41 10.55 -4.24
CA ARG A 625 37.71 10.29 -5.66
C ARG A 625 38.22 8.88 -5.88
N ARG A 626 39.06 8.36 -4.98
CA ARG A 626 39.52 6.96 -5.05
C ARG A 626 38.37 5.96 -4.91
N LYS A 627 37.39 6.24 -4.05
CA LYS A 627 36.19 5.40 -3.87
C LYS A 627 35.18 5.54 -5.02
N LEU A 628 35.13 6.71 -5.64
CA LEU A 628 34.28 7.02 -6.81
C LEU A 628 34.80 6.40 -8.11
N GLY A 629 36.09 6.07 -8.20
CA GLY A 629 36.64 5.36 -9.37
C GLY A 629 36.48 6.17 -10.67
N GLU A 630 35.82 5.59 -11.66
CA GLU A 630 35.57 6.24 -12.96
C GLU A 630 34.70 7.50 -12.83
N ASP A 631 33.85 7.55 -11.80
CA ASP A 631 32.99 8.70 -11.50
C ASP A 631 33.69 9.80 -10.70
N ALA A 632 35.00 9.69 -10.45
CA ALA A 632 35.74 10.67 -9.64
C ALA A 632 35.68 12.11 -10.18
N SER A 633 35.40 12.28 -11.47
CA SER A 633 35.23 13.58 -12.12
C SER A 633 33.95 14.30 -11.70
N CYS A 634 33.00 13.63 -11.03
CA CYS A 634 31.80 14.26 -10.50
C CYS A 634 32.11 15.25 -9.38
N ILE A 635 33.25 15.11 -8.70
CA ILE A 635 33.80 16.12 -7.80
C ILE A 635 34.85 16.92 -8.58
N GLU A 636 34.51 18.11 -9.02
CA GLU A 636 35.40 19.03 -9.73
C GLU A 636 36.20 19.90 -8.74
N THR A 637 37.48 20.15 -9.05
CA THR A 637 38.27 21.17 -8.33
C THR A 637 38.10 22.51 -9.02
N VAL A 638 37.56 23.50 -8.30
CA VAL A 638 37.43 24.87 -8.78
C VAL A 638 38.64 25.67 -8.31
N ALA A 639 39.54 26.00 -9.23
CA ALA A 639 40.81 26.66 -8.93
C ALA A 639 40.59 27.96 -8.14
N GLY A 640 41.33 28.13 -7.03
CA GLY A 640 41.23 29.29 -6.15
C GLY A 640 39.99 29.34 -5.26
N VAL A 641 39.04 28.40 -5.38
CA VAL A 641 37.78 28.41 -4.62
C VAL A 641 37.65 27.16 -3.75
N GLY A 642 37.61 25.97 -4.33
CA GLY A 642 37.31 24.75 -3.57
C GLY A 642 36.86 23.61 -4.46
N TYR A 643 35.70 23.03 -4.12
CA TYR A 643 35.16 21.85 -4.79
C TYR A 643 33.72 22.08 -5.21
N ARG A 644 33.33 21.46 -6.32
CA ARG A 644 31.96 21.46 -6.83
C ARG A 644 31.58 20.03 -7.17
N TYR A 645 30.36 19.64 -6.82
CA TYR A 645 29.78 18.43 -7.36
C TYR A 645 29.01 18.74 -8.65
N ARG A 646 29.22 17.94 -9.70
CA ARG A 646 28.48 17.96 -10.96
C ARG A 646 28.19 16.53 -11.37
N ARG A 647 26.93 16.19 -11.61
CA ARG A 647 26.56 14.87 -12.15
C ARG A 647 27.24 14.63 -13.50
N ILE A 648 27.77 13.41 -13.66
CA ILE A 648 28.26 12.90 -14.93
C ILE A 648 27.09 12.13 -15.54
N ASP A 649 26.49 12.63 -16.61
CA ASP A 649 25.49 11.87 -17.35
C ASP A 649 26.21 10.78 -18.16
N HIS A 650 25.88 9.51 -17.93
CA HIS A 650 26.34 8.44 -18.79
C HIS A 650 25.43 8.38 -20.02
N PRO A 651 25.98 8.26 -21.25
CA PRO A 651 25.16 8.12 -22.45
C PRO A 651 24.41 6.78 -22.39
N GLY A 652 23.17 6.82 -21.89
CA GLY A 652 22.31 5.67 -21.63
C GLY A 652 21.04 6.01 -20.83
N ASP A 653 21.04 7.08 -20.03
CA ASP A 653 19.90 7.50 -19.18
C ASP A 653 18.92 8.48 -19.88
N GLY A 654 18.56 8.20 -21.15
CA GLY A 654 17.67 9.03 -21.98
C GLY A 654 16.27 8.47 -22.15
#